data_AF-A0A0F2QBH7-F1
#
_entry.id   AF-A0A0F2QBH7-F1
#
_cell.length_a   1.000
_cell.length_b   1.000
_cell.length_c   1.000
_cell.angle_alpha   90.00
_cell.angle_beta   90.00
_cell.angle_gamma   90.00
#
_symmetry.space_group_name_H-M   'P 1'
#
loop_
_entity.id
_entity.type
_entity.pdbx_description
1 polymer ?
#
loop_
_entity_poly.entity_id
_entity_poly.type
_entity_poly.pdbx_seq_one_letter_code
_entity_poly.pdbx_strand_id
1 'polypeptide(L)'
;MKWLHISDIHYDQINDGIQTLLLRDDFERYVKKNNIKVDEVFFTGDFRHARNQRDQNIDEVAKNAVDFLRHIANSVGVTDDSHIHIVPGNHDLDCGNMDDPNSEDAKKLTDSIRNYNGNFLASSNAYLKSRFSFFEKCAALLNNQIWAHFNEGLIHRYQNYIDYSIIYLNSSIACGQKGERGNLVIGTVDLHKALSKVKELNKGKPFIFLAHHPMEVFSISEITVIKDIINKFEVPALWLCGDFHDMLENNTYELAQITTGCFKKEPNIEAGFYIGEISSTKGVRLSAFLGTKRGRWEYSESYSEFSNAALPKSLRWNDEDEYPIDYISAEHFANEGDYAKAIEWCNNALLNKNLDILIACKMKLSLGYWHIWQDENLKAIEILVPLLDIFRKNKDARNLALCYNYLGLAHEEMKEWPKAEYNYIQAKNIYEKNANTYTSLVLQLETNQCYANMGLMYFRWGQSVPSHDYFGNAKLYFEKALLFFEENENDIECRAKAAIFFNNYALFCDMQKSYILAINYYKKALAIKSRTLGQWHRSTARIYANIALAYANLNDIHNAYKTCETARRIYIENNESHSRDALRNLGTFAAIKIKEQKYSEALELMDELLTIRVEKFGENDTDVAQTLHNIGKVYLEQQKNKIAREFFERAYKIRNEKIPTHRYTVDTIILISKTYINKGEEDEKLSWLNKALDIQKSTFGKNHPDTMLTLKLIAEINNDS
;
A
#
# COMPACT_ATOMS: atom_id res chain seq x y z
N MET A 1 -11.30 -19.91 -7.36
CA MET A 1 -11.47 -20.79 -8.54
C MET A 1 -10.11 -21.39 -8.89
N LYS A 2 -10.03 -22.71 -8.97
CA LYS A 2 -8.86 -23.45 -9.44
C LYS A 2 -9.05 -23.81 -10.91
N TRP A 3 -8.01 -23.68 -11.71
CA TRP A 3 -8.08 -23.94 -13.14
C TRP A 3 -6.86 -24.70 -13.65
N LEU A 4 -7.07 -25.45 -14.72
CA LEU A 4 -6.02 -26.09 -15.52
C LEU A 4 -5.84 -25.31 -16.82
N HIS A 5 -4.62 -24.97 -17.20
CA HIS A 5 -4.32 -24.36 -18.50
C HIS A 5 -3.36 -25.23 -19.30
N ILE A 6 -3.79 -25.57 -20.51
CA ILE A 6 -3.02 -26.30 -21.53
C ILE A 6 -3.11 -25.53 -22.83
N SER A 7 -2.00 -25.45 -23.56
CA SER A 7 -1.95 -24.77 -24.86
C SER A 7 -1.19 -25.61 -25.87
N ASP A 8 -1.36 -25.27 -27.14
CA ASP A 8 -0.44 -25.71 -28.20
C ASP A 8 -0.42 -27.25 -28.29
N ILE A 9 -1.61 -27.83 -28.46
CA ILE A 9 -1.90 -29.25 -28.20
C ILE A 9 -1.43 -30.17 -29.33
N HIS A 10 -1.63 -29.75 -30.59
CA HIS A 10 -1.22 -30.49 -31.79
C HIS A 10 -1.69 -31.96 -31.79
N TYR A 11 -2.98 -32.20 -31.52
CA TYR A 11 -3.51 -33.57 -31.44
C TYR A 11 -3.66 -34.22 -32.81
N ASP A 12 -3.11 -35.43 -32.97
CA ASP A 12 -3.27 -36.30 -34.14
C ASP A 12 -3.25 -37.77 -33.69
N GLN A 13 -4.44 -38.38 -33.62
CA GLN A 13 -4.60 -39.77 -33.16
C GLN A 13 -3.69 -40.78 -33.89
N ILE A 14 -3.29 -40.51 -35.14
CA ILE A 14 -2.48 -41.40 -35.96
C ILE A 14 -0.98 -41.09 -35.78
N ASN A 15 -0.60 -39.80 -35.81
CA ASN A 15 0.80 -39.36 -35.80
C ASN A 15 1.11 -38.38 -34.66
N ASP A 16 0.67 -38.71 -33.45
CA ASP A 16 0.88 -37.88 -32.27
C ASP A 16 2.36 -37.59 -32.01
N GLY A 17 2.67 -36.33 -31.71
CA GLY A 17 3.97 -35.93 -31.19
C GLY A 17 4.17 -36.36 -29.73
N ILE A 18 5.41 -36.29 -29.24
CA ILE A 18 5.77 -36.70 -27.87
C ILE A 18 4.95 -35.95 -26.80
N GLN A 19 4.69 -34.66 -27.02
CA GLN A 19 3.85 -33.84 -26.14
C GLN A 19 2.44 -34.42 -25.98
N THR A 20 1.80 -34.76 -27.09
CA THR A 20 0.44 -35.27 -27.10
C THR A 20 0.37 -36.68 -26.51
N LEU A 21 1.39 -37.51 -26.76
CA LEU A 21 1.53 -38.81 -26.11
C LEU A 21 1.62 -38.68 -24.58
N LEU A 22 2.37 -37.72 -24.06
CA LEU A 22 2.44 -37.45 -22.61
C LEU A 22 1.08 -37.05 -22.02
N LEU A 23 0.34 -36.19 -22.74
CA LEU A 23 -1.01 -35.76 -22.36
C LEU A 23 -2.03 -36.90 -22.43
N ARG A 24 -1.90 -37.81 -23.39
CA ARG A 24 -2.83 -38.93 -23.59
C ARG A 24 -2.55 -40.11 -22.66
N ASP A 25 -1.29 -40.48 -22.51
CA ASP A 25 -0.93 -41.79 -21.94
C ASP A 25 -0.53 -41.71 -20.46
N ASP A 26 -0.06 -40.55 -19.95
CA ASP A 26 0.42 -40.41 -18.57
C ASP A 26 -0.29 -39.32 -17.74
N PHE A 27 -0.88 -38.29 -18.37
CA PHE A 27 -1.51 -37.18 -17.66
C PHE A 27 -2.58 -37.64 -16.67
N GLU A 28 -3.55 -38.45 -17.11
CA GLU A 28 -4.63 -38.96 -16.26
C GLU A 28 -4.07 -39.71 -15.04
N ARG A 29 -3.05 -40.55 -15.26
CA ARG A 29 -2.38 -41.30 -14.18
C ARG A 29 -1.73 -40.34 -13.19
N TYR A 30 -1.04 -39.32 -13.68
CA TYR A 30 -0.35 -38.35 -12.83
C TYR A 30 -1.32 -37.51 -12.01
N VAL A 31 -2.35 -36.93 -12.63
CA VAL A 31 -3.32 -36.06 -11.92
C VAL A 31 -4.13 -36.86 -10.90
N LYS A 32 -4.54 -38.09 -11.21
CA LYS A 32 -5.22 -38.98 -10.27
C LYS A 32 -4.32 -39.37 -9.10
N LYS A 33 -3.07 -39.74 -9.37
CA LYS A 33 -2.09 -40.11 -8.33
C LYS A 33 -1.83 -38.97 -7.35
N ASN A 34 -1.77 -37.73 -7.84
CA ASN A 34 -1.52 -36.54 -7.03
C ASN A 34 -2.81 -35.85 -6.54
N ASN A 35 -3.98 -36.45 -6.79
CA ASN A 35 -5.29 -35.91 -6.43
C ASN A 35 -5.50 -34.45 -6.89
N ILE A 36 -5.05 -34.14 -8.12
CA ILE A 36 -5.22 -32.82 -8.72
C ILE A 36 -6.66 -32.72 -9.25
N LYS A 37 -7.40 -31.72 -8.76
CA LYS A 37 -8.74 -31.37 -9.22
C LYS A 37 -8.84 -29.87 -9.44
N VAL A 38 -9.63 -29.47 -10.43
CA VAL A 38 -9.87 -28.06 -10.76
C VAL A 38 -11.35 -27.80 -11.00
N ASP A 39 -11.73 -26.53 -10.96
CA ASP A 39 -13.10 -26.07 -11.23
C ASP A 39 -13.29 -25.81 -12.73
N GLU A 40 -12.27 -25.26 -13.41
CA GLU A 40 -12.31 -24.85 -14.82
C GLU A 40 -11.13 -25.41 -15.62
N VAL A 41 -11.30 -25.64 -16.93
CA VAL A 41 -10.21 -26.03 -17.83
C VAL A 41 -10.10 -25.07 -19.02
N PHE A 42 -8.90 -24.56 -19.27
CA PHE A 42 -8.58 -23.61 -20.32
C PHE A 42 -7.69 -24.26 -21.38
N PHE A 43 -8.17 -24.32 -22.62
CA PHE A 43 -7.42 -24.78 -23.78
C PHE A 43 -7.16 -23.64 -24.77
N THR A 44 -5.89 -23.30 -24.99
CA THR A 44 -5.50 -22.17 -25.85
C THR A 44 -4.87 -22.63 -27.17
N GLY A 45 -5.73 -22.99 -28.12
CA GLY A 45 -5.40 -23.17 -29.53
C GLY A 45 -4.59 -24.42 -29.91
N ASP A 46 -4.54 -24.63 -31.22
CA ASP A 46 -3.90 -25.74 -31.94
C ASP A 46 -4.42 -27.10 -31.47
N PHE A 47 -5.73 -27.29 -31.58
CA PHE A 47 -6.38 -28.55 -31.19
C PHE A 47 -6.13 -29.69 -32.19
N ARG A 48 -5.55 -29.37 -33.35
CA ARG A 48 -5.20 -30.32 -34.40
C ARG A 48 -3.80 -30.07 -34.94
N HIS A 49 -3.18 -31.10 -35.50
CA HIS A 49 -1.98 -30.93 -36.33
C HIS A 49 -2.36 -30.70 -37.80
N ALA A 50 -2.74 -29.46 -38.14
CA ALA A 50 -3.32 -29.08 -39.44
C ALA A 50 -2.64 -29.71 -40.67
N ARG A 51 -1.31 -29.71 -40.70
CA ARG A 51 -0.53 -30.24 -41.83
C ARG A 51 -0.64 -31.74 -42.01
N ASN A 52 -0.75 -32.51 -40.93
CA ASN A 52 -0.78 -33.98 -40.97
C ASN A 52 -2.20 -34.48 -41.28
N GLN A 53 -3.20 -33.65 -41.00
CA GLN A 53 -4.61 -33.99 -41.09
C GLN A 53 -5.33 -33.29 -42.25
N ARG A 54 -4.59 -32.67 -43.20
CA ARG A 54 -5.16 -31.93 -44.35
C ARG A 54 -6.13 -32.76 -45.18
N ASP A 55 -5.83 -34.05 -45.36
CA ASP A 55 -6.62 -34.96 -46.21
C ASP A 55 -7.63 -35.81 -45.42
N GLN A 56 -7.77 -35.57 -44.11
CA GLN A 56 -8.69 -36.29 -43.24
C GLN A 56 -10.07 -35.63 -43.20
N ASN A 57 -11.10 -36.39 -42.82
CA ASN A 57 -12.44 -35.85 -42.64
C ASN A 57 -12.46 -34.87 -41.46
N ILE A 58 -12.73 -33.59 -41.73
CA ILE A 58 -12.69 -32.51 -40.73
C ILE A 58 -13.68 -32.71 -39.58
N ASP A 59 -14.83 -33.34 -39.81
CA ASP A 59 -15.82 -33.64 -38.78
C ASP A 59 -15.30 -34.72 -37.81
N GLU A 60 -14.61 -35.72 -38.35
CA GLU A 60 -13.97 -36.77 -37.55
C GLU A 60 -12.78 -36.22 -36.77
N VAL A 61 -11.94 -35.38 -37.39
CA VAL A 61 -10.83 -34.70 -36.71
C VAL A 61 -11.34 -33.82 -35.57
N ALA A 62 -12.41 -33.05 -35.79
CA ALA A 62 -13.01 -32.21 -34.75
C ALA A 62 -13.58 -33.04 -33.60
N LYS A 63 -14.26 -34.15 -33.91
CA LYS A 63 -14.77 -35.07 -32.90
C LYS A 63 -13.65 -35.66 -32.05
N ASN A 64 -12.60 -36.19 -32.68
CA ASN A 64 -11.48 -36.80 -31.97
C ASN A 64 -10.74 -35.78 -31.10
N ALA A 65 -10.54 -34.55 -31.60
CA ALA A 65 -9.97 -33.47 -30.81
C ALA A 65 -10.84 -33.14 -29.58
N VAL A 66 -12.16 -32.98 -29.75
CA VAL A 66 -13.06 -32.68 -28.62
C VAL A 66 -13.14 -33.83 -27.61
N ASP A 67 -13.18 -35.08 -28.07
CA ASP A 67 -13.16 -36.24 -27.18
C ASP A 67 -11.85 -36.28 -26.37
N PHE A 68 -10.72 -35.89 -26.97
CA PHE A 68 -9.45 -35.75 -26.27
C PHE A 68 -9.45 -34.62 -25.24
N LEU A 69 -9.99 -33.43 -25.58
CA LEU A 69 -10.13 -32.31 -24.64
C LEU A 69 -11.01 -32.71 -23.43
N ARG A 70 -12.14 -33.39 -23.68
CA ARG A 70 -13.01 -33.93 -22.63
C ARG A 70 -12.29 -34.97 -21.77
N HIS A 71 -11.48 -35.84 -22.37
CA HIS A 71 -10.71 -36.82 -21.62
C HIS A 71 -9.75 -36.14 -20.63
N ILE A 72 -9.04 -35.10 -21.06
CA ILE A 72 -8.19 -34.28 -20.20
C ILE A 72 -9.01 -33.62 -19.08
N ALA A 73 -10.12 -32.97 -19.41
CA ALA A 73 -10.97 -32.28 -18.44
C ALA A 73 -11.55 -33.25 -17.38
N ASN A 74 -12.06 -34.39 -17.83
CA ASN A 74 -12.58 -35.45 -16.96
C ASN A 74 -11.51 -35.98 -16.00
N SER A 75 -10.24 -36.04 -16.45
CA SER A 75 -9.13 -36.52 -15.63
C SER A 75 -8.87 -35.64 -14.40
N VAL A 76 -9.20 -34.35 -14.46
CA VAL A 76 -9.10 -33.39 -13.36
C VAL A 76 -10.46 -33.06 -12.71
N GLY A 77 -11.49 -33.84 -13.03
CA GLY A 77 -12.81 -33.77 -12.38
C GLY A 77 -13.83 -32.82 -13.02
N VAL A 78 -13.50 -32.21 -14.16
CA VAL A 78 -14.42 -31.34 -14.91
C VAL A 78 -15.18 -32.19 -15.94
N THR A 79 -16.47 -32.39 -15.70
CA THR A 79 -17.33 -33.28 -16.52
C THR A 79 -18.44 -32.55 -17.28
N ASP A 80 -18.68 -31.28 -16.94
CA ASP A 80 -19.63 -30.41 -17.63
C ASP A 80 -18.87 -29.51 -18.61
N ASP A 81 -19.28 -29.55 -19.88
CA ASP A 81 -18.63 -28.79 -20.95
C ASP A 81 -18.72 -27.27 -20.74
N SER A 82 -19.65 -26.77 -19.91
CA SER A 82 -19.73 -25.33 -19.61
C SER A 82 -18.51 -24.79 -18.87
N HIS A 83 -17.73 -25.68 -18.26
CA HIS A 83 -16.46 -25.39 -17.55
C HIS A 83 -15.22 -25.67 -18.42
N ILE A 84 -15.42 -25.95 -19.72
CA ILE A 84 -14.36 -26.14 -20.70
C ILE A 84 -14.29 -24.90 -21.61
N HIS A 85 -13.22 -24.14 -21.44
CA HIS A 85 -12.97 -22.90 -22.14
C HIS A 85 -11.96 -23.12 -23.26
N ILE A 86 -12.30 -22.65 -24.46
CA ILE A 86 -11.47 -22.82 -25.66
C ILE A 86 -11.25 -21.47 -26.36
N VAL A 87 -10.06 -21.29 -26.92
CA VAL A 87 -9.76 -20.23 -27.90
C VAL A 87 -8.97 -20.83 -29.06
N PRO A 88 -9.13 -20.34 -30.30
CA PRO A 88 -8.52 -20.98 -31.47
C PRO A 88 -7.05 -20.58 -31.66
N GLY A 89 -6.27 -21.52 -32.15
CA GLY A 89 -4.89 -21.33 -32.62
C GLY A 89 -4.79 -21.13 -34.13
N ASN A 90 -3.57 -20.94 -34.63
CA ASN A 90 -3.33 -20.76 -36.06
C ASN A 90 -3.42 -22.10 -36.83
N HIS A 91 -3.21 -23.25 -36.19
CA HIS A 91 -3.42 -24.57 -36.81
C HIS A 91 -4.91 -24.98 -36.84
N ASP A 92 -5.77 -24.26 -36.12
CA ASP A 92 -7.22 -24.46 -36.17
C ASP A 92 -7.87 -23.77 -37.38
N LEU A 93 -7.10 -22.98 -38.13
CA LEU A 93 -7.53 -22.27 -39.34
C LEU A 93 -7.58 -23.18 -40.56
N ASP A 94 -8.52 -22.88 -41.45
CA ASP A 94 -8.56 -23.39 -42.80
C ASP A 94 -7.74 -22.47 -43.70
N CYS A 95 -6.48 -22.86 -43.91
CA CYS A 95 -5.49 -22.05 -44.61
C CYS A 95 -5.53 -22.21 -46.14
N GLY A 96 -6.57 -22.80 -46.73
CA GLY A 96 -6.74 -22.91 -48.20
C GLY A 96 -5.44 -23.22 -48.96
N ASN A 97 -5.18 -22.49 -50.05
CA ASN A 97 -3.89 -22.53 -50.76
C ASN A 97 -3.00 -21.32 -50.41
N MET A 98 -2.80 -21.06 -49.11
CA MET A 98 -1.93 -19.95 -48.63
C MET A 98 -0.43 -20.19 -48.89
N ASP A 99 -0.05 -21.40 -49.28
CA ASP A 99 1.33 -21.73 -49.68
C ASP A 99 1.72 -21.03 -51.01
N ASP A 100 0.73 -20.67 -51.85
CA ASP A 100 0.88 -19.83 -53.04
C ASP A 100 0.51 -18.36 -52.73
N PRO A 101 1.48 -17.42 -52.73
CA PRO A 101 1.22 -15.99 -52.50
C PRO A 101 0.25 -15.35 -53.50
N ASN A 102 0.03 -15.98 -54.66
CA ASN A 102 -0.87 -15.49 -55.70
C ASN A 102 -2.28 -16.06 -55.60
N SER A 103 -2.55 -16.97 -54.67
CA SER A 103 -3.88 -17.53 -54.48
C SER A 103 -4.90 -16.47 -54.08
N GLU A 104 -6.17 -16.73 -54.37
CA GLU A 104 -7.26 -15.80 -54.02
C GLU A 104 -7.35 -15.60 -52.50
N ASP A 105 -7.11 -16.66 -51.72
CA ASP A 105 -7.13 -16.63 -50.25
C ASP A 105 -5.99 -15.76 -49.68
N ALA A 106 -4.77 -15.89 -50.23
CA ALA A 106 -3.63 -15.08 -49.84
C ALA A 106 -3.85 -13.59 -50.16
N LYS A 107 -4.45 -13.29 -51.31
CA LYS A 107 -4.81 -11.91 -51.69
C LYS A 107 -5.89 -11.34 -50.77
N LYS A 108 -6.97 -12.08 -50.50
CA LYS A 108 -8.05 -11.65 -49.59
C LYS A 108 -7.54 -11.37 -48.17
N LEU A 109 -6.64 -12.21 -47.66
CA LEU A 109 -6.00 -11.99 -46.36
C LEU A 109 -5.13 -10.72 -46.37
N THR A 110 -4.29 -10.58 -47.41
CA THR A 110 -3.43 -9.40 -47.57
C THR A 110 -4.23 -8.11 -47.68
N ASP A 111 -5.31 -8.10 -48.46
CA ASP A 111 -6.18 -6.94 -48.60
C ASP A 111 -6.94 -6.62 -47.30
N SER A 112 -7.30 -7.65 -46.53
CA SER A 112 -7.94 -7.47 -45.21
C SER A 112 -7.00 -6.81 -44.20
N ILE A 113 -5.72 -7.17 -44.22
CA ILE A 113 -4.69 -6.55 -43.35
C ILE A 113 -4.31 -5.16 -43.87
N ARG A 114 -4.18 -4.97 -45.19
CA ARG A 114 -3.81 -3.66 -45.78
C ARG A 114 -4.83 -2.57 -45.46
N ASN A 115 -6.11 -2.92 -45.43
CA ASN A 115 -7.19 -1.98 -45.14
C ASN A 115 -7.50 -1.87 -43.64
N TYR A 116 -6.72 -2.52 -42.77
CA TYR A 116 -6.91 -2.51 -41.33
C TYR A 116 -6.50 -1.16 -40.72
N ASN A 117 -7.38 -0.59 -39.91
CA ASN A 117 -7.09 0.62 -39.13
C ASN A 117 -7.69 0.50 -37.71
N GLY A 118 -7.25 -0.51 -36.95
CA GLY A 118 -7.77 -0.84 -35.61
C GLY A 118 -9.05 -1.67 -35.61
N ASN A 119 -9.75 -1.76 -36.75
CA ASN A 119 -10.86 -2.66 -36.99
C ASN A 119 -10.83 -3.18 -38.43
N PHE A 120 -11.35 -4.38 -38.66
CA PHE A 120 -11.51 -4.92 -40.01
C PHE A 120 -12.79 -4.39 -40.66
N LEU A 121 -12.77 -4.25 -41.99
CA LEU A 121 -13.98 -3.98 -42.78
C LEU A 121 -14.97 -5.14 -42.63
N ALA A 122 -16.27 -4.87 -42.78
CA ALA A 122 -17.31 -5.89 -42.64
C ALA A 122 -17.10 -7.10 -43.59
N SER A 123 -16.68 -6.85 -44.83
CA SER A 123 -16.34 -7.89 -45.81
C SER A 123 -15.11 -8.71 -45.40
N SER A 124 -14.06 -8.04 -44.90
CA SER A 124 -12.88 -8.70 -44.35
C SER A 124 -13.23 -9.54 -43.12
N ASN A 125 -14.07 -9.05 -42.22
CA ASN A 125 -14.53 -9.79 -41.04
C ASN A 125 -15.25 -11.09 -41.39
N ALA A 126 -16.16 -11.05 -42.37
CA ALA A 126 -16.87 -12.25 -42.82
C ALA A 126 -15.89 -13.32 -43.35
N TYR A 127 -14.93 -12.91 -44.18
CA TYR A 127 -13.89 -13.80 -44.70
C TYR A 127 -12.95 -14.34 -43.61
N LEU A 128 -12.45 -13.47 -42.72
CA LEU A 128 -11.49 -13.88 -41.69
C LEU A 128 -12.11 -14.90 -40.73
N LYS A 129 -13.40 -14.73 -40.36
CA LYS A 129 -14.14 -15.67 -39.53
C LYS A 129 -14.47 -16.98 -40.23
N SER A 130 -14.76 -16.96 -41.54
CA SER A 130 -15.09 -18.19 -42.27
C SER A 130 -13.96 -19.21 -42.32
N ARG A 131 -12.72 -18.80 -41.99
CA ARG A 131 -11.55 -19.68 -41.89
C ARG A 131 -11.51 -20.53 -40.62
N PHE A 132 -12.45 -20.38 -39.70
CA PHE A 132 -12.48 -21.13 -38.44
C PHE A 132 -13.50 -22.27 -38.47
N SER A 133 -13.76 -22.89 -39.63
CA SER A 133 -14.83 -23.91 -39.74
C SER A 133 -14.56 -25.13 -38.87
N PHE A 134 -13.30 -25.51 -38.71
CA PHE A 134 -12.87 -26.53 -37.76
C PHE A 134 -13.16 -26.14 -36.31
N PHE A 135 -12.72 -24.96 -35.88
CA PHE A 135 -12.94 -24.50 -34.51
C PHE A 135 -14.42 -24.32 -34.19
N GLU A 136 -15.23 -23.85 -35.15
CA GLU A 136 -16.69 -23.76 -35.02
C GLU A 136 -17.32 -25.13 -34.76
N LYS A 137 -16.85 -26.19 -35.44
CA LYS A 137 -17.28 -27.57 -35.17
C LYS A 137 -16.88 -28.02 -33.77
N CYS A 138 -15.65 -27.75 -33.34
CA CYS A 138 -15.20 -28.07 -31.97
C CYS A 138 -16.06 -27.37 -30.91
N ALA A 139 -16.34 -26.08 -31.09
CA ALA A 139 -17.19 -25.31 -30.19
C ALA A 139 -18.63 -25.84 -30.14
N ALA A 140 -19.20 -26.21 -31.29
CA ALA A 140 -20.53 -26.81 -31.36
C ALA A 140 -20.60 -28.18 -30.67
N LEU A 141 -19.58 -29.02 -30.85
CA LEU A 141 -19.50 -30.34 -30.21
C LEU A 141 -19.37 -30.25 -28.69
N LEU A 142 -18.73 -29.20 -28.16
CA LEU A 142 -18.67 -28.87 -26.73
C LEU A 142 -19.91 -28.11 -26.21
N ASN A 143 -20.93 -27.89 -27.05
CA ASN A 143 -22.10 -27.06 -26.73
C ASN A 143 -21.71 -25.68 -26.14
N ASN A 144 -20.60 -25.11 -26.62
CA ASN A 144 -19.99 -23.94 -26.04
C ASN A 144 -20.78 -22.67 -26.42
N GLN A 145 -21.50 -22.11 -25.45
CA GLN A 145 -22.38 -20.95 -25.67
C GLN A 145 -21.61 -19.64 -25.96
N ILE A 146 -20.33 -19.57 -25.59
CA ILE A 146 -19.48 -18.37 -25.72
C ILE A 146 -19.19 -18.10 -27.19
N TRP A 147 -19.00 -19.18 -27.95
CA TRP A 147 -18.73 -19.17 -29.38
C TRP A 147 -19.97 -19.48 -30.23
N ALA A 148 -21.15 -19.50 -29.63
CA ALA A 148 -22.40 -19.60 -30.37
C ALA A 148 -22.53 -18.46 -31.40
N HIS A 149 -23.07 -18.77 -32.57
CA HIS A 149 -23.17 -17.83 -33.70
C HIS A 149 -21.81 -17.19 -34.04
N PHE A 150 -20.76 -18.02 -34.15
CA PHE A 150 -19.37 -17.60 -34.34
C PHE A 150 -19.21 -16.53 -35.43
N ASN A 151 -19.83 -16.76 -36.60
CA ASN A 151 -19.76 -15.88 -37.77
C ASN A 151 -20.41 -14.50 -37.53
N GLU A 152 -21.52 -14.45 -36.78
CA GLU A 152 -22.31 -13.22 -36.57
C GLU A 152 -21.86 -12.41 -35.34
N GLY A 153 -21.24 -13.04 -34.35
CA GLY A 153 -20.85 -12.38 -33.12
C GLY A 153 -19.50 -11.61 -33.17
N LEU A 154 -19.08 -10.99 -32.07
CA LEU A 154 -17.78 -10.30 -31.94
C LEU A 154 -16.57 -11.20 -32.20
N ILE A 155 -15.46 -10.61 -32.67
CA ILE A 155 -14.18 -11.35 -32.86
C ILE A 155 -13.65 -11.90 -31.53
N HIS A 156 -13.77 -11.11 -30.47
CA HIS A 156 -13.38 -11.46 -29.11
C HIS A 156 -14.63 -11.63 -28.24
N ARG A 157 -14.61 -12.59 -27.33
CA ARG A 157 -15.73 -12.86 -26.41
C ARG A 157 -15.37 -12.51 -25.00
N TYR A 158 -16.38 -12.49 -24.14
CA TYR A 158 -16.17 -12.34 -22.72
C TYR A 158 -17.21 -13.13 -21.93
N GLN A 159 -16.87 -13.44 -20.68
CA GLN A 159 -17.78 -14.01 -19.71
C GLN A 159 -17.46 -13.47 -18.32
N ASN A 160 -18.49 -13.22 -17.53
CA ASN A 160 -18.39 -12.55 -16.24
C ASN A 160 -18.85 -13.50 -15.13
N TYR A 161 -17.96 -13.75 -14.16
CA TYR A 161 -18.24 -14.59 -12.98
C TYR A 161 -18.33 -13.74 -11.72
N ILE A 162 -18.57 -14.33 -10.55
CA ILE A 162 -18.61 -13.56 -9.29
C ILE A 162 -17.22 -12.97 -8.98
N ASP A 163 -16.15 -13.78 -9.08
CA ASP A 163 -14.81 -13.43 -8.61
C ASP A 163 -13.80 -13.02 -9.70
N TYR A 164 -14.11 -13.26 -10.97
CA TYR A 164 -13.24 -12.89 -12.11
C TYR A 164 -14.06 -12.65 -13.37
N SER A 165 -13.39 -12.20 -14.43
CA SER A 165 -13.96 -12.22 -15.78
C SER A 165 -12.96 -12.79 -16.78
N ILE A 166 -13.46 -13.50 -17.78
CA ILE A 166 -12.64 -14.08 -18.84
C ILE A 166 -12.85 -13.29 -20.12
N ILE A 167 -11.77 -12.93 -20.80
CA ILE A 167 -11.73 -12.40 -22.16
C ILE A 167 -11.18 -13.48 -23.07
N TYR A 168 -11.98 -13.91 -24.03
CA TYR A 168 -11.60 -14.91 -25.02
C TYR A 168 -11.08 -14.18 -26.26
N LEU A 169 -9.77 -14.13 -26.39
CA LEU A 169 -9.10 -13.42 -27.45
C LEU A 169 -8.81 -14.36 -28.62
N ASN A 170 -9.54 -14.17 -29.73
CA ASN A 170 -9.13 -14.75 -31.01
C ASN A 170 -7.88 -14.03 -31.56
N SER A 171 -6.72 -14.39 -31.01
CA SER A 171 -5.42 -13.86 -31.41
C SER A 171 -4.94 -14.36 -32.78
N SER A 172 -5.65 -15.31 -33.38
CA SER A 172 -5.27 -16.01 -34.62
C SER A 172 -6.05 -15.50 -35.83
N ILE A 173 -6.97 -14.53 -35.63
CA ILE A 173 -7.92 -14.04 -36.65
C ILE A 173 -7.27 -13.59 -37.95
N ALA A 174 -6.05 -13.05 -37.91
CA ALA A 174 -5.31 -12.55 -39.07
C ALA A 174 -4.10 -13.41 -39.47
N CYS A 175 -3.92 -14.58 -38.88
CA CYS A 175 -2.78 -15.46 -39.20
C CYS A 175 -2.88 -16.07 -40.61
N GLY A 176 -1.74 -16.48 -41.15
CA GLY A 176 -1.60 -17.16 -42.45
C GLY A 176 -0.57 -16.56 -43.41
N GLN A 177 0.17 -15.50 -43.02
CA GLN A 177 1.21 -14.88 -43.85
C GLN A 177 2.63 -15.25 -43.38
N LYS A 178 3.58 -15.31 -44.33
CA LYS A 178 5.00 -15.47 -43.99
C LYS A 178 5.52 -14.20 -43.29
N GLY A 179 6.19 -14.36 -42.16
CA GLY A 179 6.80 -13.25 -41.42
C GLY A 179 5.80 -12.40 -40.62
N GLU A 180 4.64 -12.96 -40.27
CA GLU A 180 3.58 -12.25 -39.55
C GLU A 180 3.87 -11.98 -38.07
N ARG A 181 4.79 -12.74 -37.44
CA ARG A 181 5.19 -12.51 -36.05
C ARG A 181 5.77 -11.10 -35.87
N GLY A 182 5.22 -10.35 -34.91
CA GLY A 182 5.53 -8.95 -34.65
C GLY A 182 4.68 -7.96 -35.48
N ASN A 183 3.79 -8.47 -36.34
CA ASN A 183 2.92 -7.68 -37.22
C ASN A 183 1.45 -8.12 -37.16
N LEU A 184 1.09 -9.07 -36.29
CA LEU A 184 -0.28 -9.57 -36.21
C LEU A 184 -1.25 -8.47 -35.73
N VAL A 185 -2.43 -8.45 -36.34
CA VAL A 185 -3.53 -7.53 -36.01
C VAL A 185 -4.73 -8.32 -35.54
N ILE A 186 -5.44 -7.84 -34.51
CA ILE A 186 -6.49 -8.63 -33.84
C ILE A 186 -7.88 -8.01 -33.90
N GLY A 187 -8.01 -6.76 -34.34
CA GLY A 187 -9.29 -6.04 -34.27
C GLY A 187 -9.48 -5.36 -32.92
N THR A 188 -8.49 -4.56 -32.51
CA THR A 188 -8.44 -3.93 -31.19
C THR A 188 -9.69 -3.10 -30.84
N VAL A 189 -10.41 -2.53 -31.81
CA VAL A 189 -11.69 -1.85 -31.55
C VAL A 189 -12.75 -2.82 -30.99
N ASP A 190 -12.85 -4.03 -31.52
CA ASP A 190 -13.78 -5.04 -31.00
C ASP A 190 -13.33 -5.57 -29.63
N LEU A 191 -12.01 -5.65 -29.39
CA LEU A 191 -11.45 -5.97 -28.07
C LEU A 191 -11.83 -4.89 -27.06
N HIS A 192 -11.72 -3.61 -27.45
CA HIS A 192 -12.11 -2.48 -26.60
C HIS A 192 -13.60 -2.53 -26.23
N LYS A 193 -14.48 -2.92 -27.15
CA LYS A 193 -15.91 -3.12 -26.87
C LYS A 193 -16.14 -4.24 -25.86
N ALA A 194 -15.49 -5.39 -26.05
CA ALA A 194 -15.59 -6.51 -25.11
C ALA A 194 -15.13 -6.11 -23.71
N LEU A 195 -13.97 -5.46 -23.61
CA LEU A 195 -13.41 -4.98 -22.34
C LEU A 195 -14.26 -3.91 -21.68
N SER A 196 -14.77 -2.95 -22.44
CA SER A 196 -15.68 -1.91 -21.91
C SER A 196 -16.93 -2.53 -21.33
N LYS A 197 -17.48 -3.56 -22.00
CA LYS A 197 -18.67 -4.24 -21.50
C LYS A 197 -18.39 -5.03 -20.22
N VAL A 198 -17.22 -5.67 -20.15
CA VAL A 198 -16.80 -6.32 -18.91
C VAL A 198 -16.60 -5.29 -17.80
N LYS A 199 -16.01 -4.12 -18.04
CA LYS A 199 -15.86 -3.06 -17.03
C LYS A 199 -17.19 -2.56 -16.48
N GLU A 200 -18.20 -2.39 -17.31
CA GLU A 200 -19.57 -2.07 -16.83
C GLU A 200 -20.10 -3.13 -15.85
N LEU A 201 -19.77 -4.40 -16.09
CA LEU A 201 -20.21 -5.54 -15.29
C LEU A 201 -19.26 -5.84 -14.10
N ASN A 202 -18.11 -5.17 -14.03
CA ASN A 202 -17.01 -5.52 -13.16
C ASN A 202 -16.82 -4.48 -12.03
N LYS A 203 -16.92 -4.93 -10.78
CA LYS A 203 -16.68 -4.15 -9.55
C LYS A 203 -15.25 -4.32 -9.00
N GLY A 204 -14.22 -4.26 -9.86
CA GLY A 204 -12.82 -4.32 -9.42
C GLY A 204 -12.20 -5.71 -9.25
N LYS A 205 -12.81 -6.78 -9.79
CA LYS A 205 -12.25 -8.15 -9.78
C LYS A 205 -11.29 -8.39 -10.97
N PRO A 206 -10.35 -9.34 -10.87
CA PRO A 206 -9.31 -9.58 -11.88
C PRO A 206 -9.83 -10.11 -13.22
N PHE A 207 -9.01 -9.92 -14.26
CA PHE A 207 -9.25 -10.43 -15.62
C PHE A 207 -8.33 -11.58 -15.99
N ILE A 208 -8.88 -12.55 -16.72
CA ILE A 208 -8.10 -13.58 -17.41
C ILE A 208 -8.29 -13.38 -18.93
N PHE A 209 -7.22 -13.05 -19.64
CA PHE A 209 -7.15 -13.12 -21.10
C PHE A 209 -6.76 -14.54 -21.47
N LEU A 210 -7.64 -15.24 -22.19
CA LEU A 210 -7.31 -16.49 -22.86
C LEU A 210 -6.97 -16.15 -24.32
N ALA A 211 -5.75 -16.43 -24.73
CA ALA A 211 -5.26 -16.19 -26.08
C ALA A 211 -4.38 -17.35 -26.53
N HIS A 212 -4.29 -17.62 -27.82
CA HIS A 212 -3.30 -18.59 -28.30
C HIS A 212 -1.90 -17.95 -28.37
N HIS A 213 -1.84 -16.73 -28.90
CA HIS A 213 -0.61 -15.96 -29.07
C HIS A 213 -0.32 -15.04 -27.87
N PRO A 214 0.96 -14.77 -27.60
CA PRO A 214 1.40 -13.74 -26.68
C PRO A 214 1.18 -12.33 -27.25
N MET A 215 1.34 -11.28 -26.45
CA MET A 215 1.23 -9.91 -26.93
C MET A 215 2.33 -9.50 -27.92
N GLU A 216 3.54 -10.06 -27.78
CA GLU A 216 4.73 -9.64 -28.52
C GLU A 216 4.69 -9.97 -30.01
N VAL A 217 3.81 -10.87 -30.43
CA VAL A 217 3.65 -11.18 -31.85
C VAL A 217 2.70 -10.22 -32.57
N PHE A 218 2.00 -9.36 -31.83
CA PHE A 218 1.15 -8.33 -32.42
C PHE A 218 1.98 -7.14 -32.94
N SER A 219 1.38 -6.35 -33.82
CA SER A 219 2.01 -5.12 -34.29
C SER A 219 2.20 -4.10 -33.15
N ILE A 220 3.23 -3.26 -33.25
CA ILE A 220 3.54 -2.23 -32.24
C ILE A 220 2.32 -1.32 -31.96
N SER A 221 1.50 -1.04 -32.98
CA SER A 221 0.28 -0.25 -32.82
C SER A 221 -0.74 -0.97 -31.96
N GLU A 222 -0.97 -2.27 -32.19
CA GLU A 222 -1.92 -3.07 -31.39
C GLU A 222 -1.44 -3.19 -29.95
N ILE A 223 -0.15 -3.50 -29.74
CA ILE A 223 0.44 -3.61 -28.40
C ILE A 223 0.24 -2.30 -27.62
N THR A 224 0.50 -1.15 -28.26
CA THR A 224 0.31 0.17 -27.63
C THR A 224 -1.14 0.37 -27.20
N VAL A 225 -2.10 0.10 -28.10
CA VAL A 225 -3.52 0.30 -27.78
C VAL A 225 -4.01 -0.68 -26.72
N ILE A 226 -3.59 -1.96 -26.76
CA ILE A 226 -3.94 -2.95 -25.74
C ILE A 226 -3.40 -2.51 -24.37
N LYS A 227 -2.14 -2.04 -24.29
CA LYS A 227 -1.55 -1.50 -23.06
C LYS A 227 -2.31 -0.29 -22.54
N ASP A 228 -2.63 0.67 -23.41
CA ASP A 228 -3.40 1.87 -23.03
C ASP A 228 -4.80 1.53 -22.54
N ILE A 229 -5.44 0.55 -23.18
CA ILE A 229 -6.73 0.00 -22.78
C ILE A 229 -6.56 -0.58 -21.37
N ILE A 230 -5.69 -1.59 -21.17
CA ILE A 230 -5.48 -2.27 -19.88
C ILE A 230 -5.17 -1.27 -18.76
N ASN A 231 -4.29 -0.28 -19.00
CA ASN A 231 -3.97 0.76 -18.03
C ASN A 231 -5.19 1.55 -17.55
N LYS A 232 -6.16 1.83 -18.43
CA LYS A 232 -7.41 2.52 -18.06
C LYS A 232 -8.40 1.66 -17.29
N PHE A 233 -8.22 0.34 -17.22
CA PHE A 233 -9.09 -0.52 -16.42
C PHE A 233 -8.66 -0.57 -14.96
N GLU A 234 -7.40 -0.22 -14.64
CA GLU A 234 -6.87 -0.14 -13.27
C GLU A 234 -7.14 -1.40 -12.43
N VAL A 235 -7.27 -2.55 -13.10
CA VAL A 235 -7.46 -3.85 -12.45
C VAL A 235 -6.40 -4.81 -12.95
N PRO A 236 -5.94 -5.70 -12.07
CA PRO A 236 -4.94 -6.65 -12.46
C PRO A 236 -5.46 -7.69 -13.46
N ALA A 237 -4.59 -8.08 -14.40
CA ALA A 237 -4.91 -9.01 -15.47
C ALA A 237 -3.88 -10.14 -15.60
N LEU A 238 -4.36 -11.32 -15.98
CA LEU A 238 -3.56 -12.50 -16.28
C LEU A 238 -3.79 -12.89 -17.74
N TRP A 239 -2.72 -13.00 -18.53
CA TRP A 239 -2.76 -13.40 -19.93
C TRP A 239 -2.19 -14.81 -20.08
N LEU A 240 -3.06 -15.76 -20.40
CA LEU A 240 -2.70 -17.16 -20.60
C LEU A 240 -2.60 -17.45 -22.09
N CYS A 241 -1.43 -17.91 -22.52
CA CYS A 241 -1.17 -18.25 -23.93
C CYS A 241 -0.16 -19.40 -24.11
N GLY A 242 0.12 -19.79 -25.35
CA GLY A 242 1.14 -20.82 -25.58
C GLY A 242 1.92 -20.81 -26.89
N ASP A 243 1.59 -19.99 -27.89
CA ASP A 243 2.47 -19.83 -29.07
C ASP A 243 3.58 -18.77 -28.84
N PHE A 244 4.33 -18.93 -27.75
CA PHE A 244 5.51 -18.12 -27.47
C PHE A 244 6.56 -18.89 -26.69
N HIS A 245 7.79 -18.38 -26.73
CA HIS A 245 8.93 -19.16 -26.31
C HIS A 245 9.82 -18.47 -25.27
N ASP A 246 9.49 -17.29 -24.76
CA ASP A 246 10.21 -16.65 -23.66
C ASP A 246 9.18 -16.08 -22.66
N MET A 247 9.34 -16.36 -21.36
CA MET A 247 8.54 -15.69 -20.34
C MET A 247 9.14 -14.31 -20.11
N LEU A 248 8.41 -13.26 -20.47
CA LEU A 248 8.87 -11.89 -20.26
C LEU A 248 8.44 -11.42 -18.88
N GLU A 249 9.42 -11.06 -18.04
CA GLU A 249 9.20 -10.21 -16.86
C GLU A 249 8.82 -8.80 -17.32
N ASN A 250 7.59 -8.60 -17.78
CA ASN A 250 7.09 -7.27 -18.01
C ASN A 250 6.43 -6.76 -16.73
N ASN A 251 7.24 -6.24 -15.80
CA ASN A 251 6.78 -5.51 -14.60
C ASN A 251 6.12 -4.16 -14.92
N THR A 252 5.68 -3.97 -16.17
CA THR A 252 4.94 -2.78 -16.59
C THR A 252 3.50 -3.20 -16.85
N TYR A 253 2.54 -2.47 -16.26
CA TYR A 253 1.11 -2.47 -16.60
C TYR A 253 0.15 -3.44 -15.89
N GLU A 254 0.38 -3.84 -14.62
CA GLU A 254 -0.59 -4.66 -13.84
C GLU A 254 -1.06 -5.94 -14.59
N LEU A 255 -0.25 -6.45 -15.52
CA LEU A 255 -0.54 -7.57 -16.41
C LEU A 255 0.57 -8.62 -16.29
N ALA A 256 0.21 -9.85 -15.96
CA ALA A 256 1.12 -11.00 -16.05
C ALA A 256 0.82 -11.82 -17.31
N GLN A 257 1.83 -12.09 -18.13
CA GLN A 257 1.70 -13.03 -19.25
C GLN A 257 2.34 -14.37 -18.90
N ILE A 258 1.56 -15.44 -18.90
CA ILE A 258 1.97 -16.81 -18.60
C ILE A 258 1.85 -17.65 -19.85
N THR A 259 2.98 -18.21 -20.29
CA THR A 259 3.05 -19.02 -21.50
C THR A 259 3.36 -20.46 -21.12
N THR A 260 2.59 -21.44 -21.61
CA THR A 260 2.99 -22.87 -21.50
C THR A 260 3.99 -23.27 -22.59
N GLY A 261 4.08 -22.52 -23.69
CA GLY A 261 5.00 -22.78 -24.80
C GLY A 261 6.48 -22.60 -24.46
N CYS A 262 6.81 -21.77 -23.46
CA CYS A 262 8.19 -21.57 -23.00
C CYS A 262 8.84 -22.87 -22.50
N PHE A 263 8.04 -23.79 -21.94
CA PHE A 263 8.53 -25.07 -21.44
C PHE A 263 9.26 -25.89 -22.50
N LYS A 264 8.80 -25.85 -23.77
CA LYS A 264 9.38 -26.63 -24.88
C LYS A 264 10.80 -26.21 -25.25
N LYS A 265 11.28 -25.03 -24.85
CA LYS A 265 12.65 -24.58 -25.12
C LYS A 265 13.68 -25.14 -24.15
N GLU A 266 13.24 -25.58 -22.97
CA GLU A 266 14.17 -26.07 -21.96
C GLU A 266 14.73 -27.46 -22.29
N PRO A 267 16.01 -27.71 -21.94
CA PRO A 267 16.59 -29.03 -22.10
C PRO A 267 15.77 -30.09 -21.34
N ASN A 268 15.30 -31.09 -22.08
CA ASN A 268 14.60 -32.28 -21.56
C ASN A 268 13.11 -32.11 -21.21
N ILE A 269 12.49 -30.98 -21.56
CA ILE A 269 11.05 -30.77 -21.43
C ILE A 269 10.37 -30.91 -22.80
N GLU A 270 9.26 -31.64 -22.84
CA GLU A 270 8.48 -31.94 -24.05
C GLU A 270 7.07 -31.35 -23.99
N ALA A 271 6.55 -31.15 -22.79
CA ALA A 271 5.20 -30.65 -22.54
C ALA A 271 5.16 -29.88 -21.22
N GLY A 272 4.13 -29.06 -21.03
CA GLY A 272 3.86 -28.51 -19.72
C GLY A 272 2.45 -27.95 -19.61
N PHE A 273 1.97 -27.84 -18.38
CA PHE A 273 0.69 -27.24 -18.04
C PHE A 273 0.81 -26.45 -16.74
N TYR A 274 -0.13 -25.53 -16.52
CA TYR A 274 -0.27 -24.84 -15.25
C TYR A 274 -1.55 -25.28 -14.55
N ILE A 275 -1.46 -25.43 -13.24
CA ILE A 275 -2.60 -25.29 -12.34
C ILE A 275 -2.53 -23.90 -11.74
N GLY A 276 -3.59 -23.12 -11.90
CA GLY A 276 -3.70 -21.82 -11.26
C GLY A 276 -4.83 -21.80 -10.24
N GLU A 277 -4.65 -20.99 -9.21
CA GLU A 277 -5.70 -20.62 -8.28
C GLU A 277 -5.87 -19.11 -8.35
N ILE A 278 -7.09 -18.65 -8.62
CA ILE A 278 -7.43 -17.23 -8.56
C ILE A 278 -8.48 -17.01 -7.48
N SER A 279 -8.21 -16.00 -6.66
CA SER A 279 -9.10 -15.50 -5.62
C SER A 279 -9.13 -13.99 -5.69
N SER A 280 -10.34 -13.42 -5.60
CA SER A 280 -10.53 -11.98 -5.44
C SER A 280 -9.88 -11.44 -4.16
N THR A 281 -9.65 -12.28 -3.16
CA THR A 281 -9.05 -11.91 -1.86
C THR A 281 -7.59 -12.31 -1.70
N LYS A 282 -7.16 -13.42 -2.31
CA LYS A 282 -5.77 -13.92 -2.18
C LYS A 282 -4.88 -13.56 -3.36
N GLY A 283 -5.43 -13.16 -4.51
CA GLY A 283 -4.67 -13.01 -5.73
C GLY A 283 -4.57 -14.31 -6.51
N VAL A 284 -3.45 -14.53 -7.19
CA VAL A 284 -3.18 -15.62 -8.11
C VAL A 284 -1.98 -16.43 -7.63
N ARG A 285 -2.15 -17.75 -7.58
CA ARG A 285 -1.06 -18.71 -7.40
C ARG A 285 -0.96 -19.60 -8.61
N LEU A 286 0.25 -19.82 -9.09
CA LEU A 286 0.54 -20.69 -10.22
C LEU A 286 1.39 -21.88 -9.78
N SER A 287 1.10 -23.04 -10.32
CA SER A 287 1.87 -24.27 -10.14
C SER A 287 2.17 -24.86 -11.50
N ALA A 288 3.46 -24.92 -11.84
CA ALA A 288 3.96 -25.41 -13.11
C ALA A 288 4.24 -26.92 -13.05
N PHE A 289 3.82 -27.62 -14.10
CA PHE A 289 4.04 -29.05 -14.25
C PHE A 289 4.67 -29.34 -15.61
N LEU A 290 5.72 -30.13 -15.61
CA LEU A 290 6.58 -30.37 -16.76
C LEU A 290 6.52 -31.84 -17.16
N GLY A 291 6.38 -32.10 -18.45
CA GLY A 291 6.49 -33.42 -19.05
C GLY A 291 7.90 -33.61 -19.60
N THR A 292 8.64 -34.57 -19.05
CA THR A 292 10.04 -34.79 -19.44
C THR A 292 10.19 -35.74 -20.62
N LYS A 293 11.34 -35.70 -21.30
CA LYS A 293 11.78 -36.71 -22.30
C LYS A 293 11.75 -38.16 -21.78
N ARG A 294 11.75 -38.37 -20.46
CA ARG A 294 11.63 -39.69 -19.83
C ARG A 294 10.18 -40.19 -19.75
N GLY A 295 9.22 -39.45 -20.31
CA GLY A 295 7.83 -39.88 -20.45
C GLY A 295 7.02 -39.74 -19.17
N ARG A 296 7.33 -38.76 -18.30
CA ARG A 296 6.61 -38.55 -17.03
C ARG A 296 6.42 -37.08 -16.70
N TRP A 297 5.29 -36.81 -16.05
CA TRP A 297 4.95 -35.53 -15.46
C TRP A 297 5.62 -35.34 -14.09
N GLU A 298 6.07 -34.12 -13.82
CA GLU A 298 6.64 -33.69 -12.54
C GLU A 298 6.26 -32.25 -12.19
N TYR A 299 6.11 -31.98 -10.91
CA TYR A 299 5.92 -30.62 -10.40
C TYR A 299 7.26 -29.89 -10.43
N SER A 300 7.26 -28.64 -10.90
CA SER A 300 8.45 -27.82 -10.95
C SER A 300 8.35 -26.65 -9.98
N GLU A 301 9.10 -26.73 -8.90
CA GLU A 301 9.22 -25.64 -7.92
C GLU A 301 9.84 -24.40 -8.57
N SER A 302 10.92 -24.55 -9.33
CA SER A 302 11.60 -23.43 -9.99
C SER A 302 10.70 -22.65 -10.96
N TYR A 303 9.94 -23.35 -11.82
CA TYR A 303 9.01 -22.70 -12.74
C TYR A 303 7.80 -22.11 -12.03
N SER A 304 7.35 -22.73 -10.94
CA SER A 304 6.27 -22.20 -10.11
C SER A 304 6.71 -20.90 -9.43
N GLU A 305 7.88 -20.88 -8.78
CA GLU A 305 8.45 -19.69 -8.13
C GLU A 305 8.67 -18.55 -9.15
N PHE A 306 9.29 -18.87 -10.29
CA PHE A 306 9.52 -17.90 -11.35
C PHE A 306 8.22 -17.30 -11.88
N SER A 307 7.21 -18.12 -12.15
CA SER A 307 5.92 -17.65 -12.66
C SER A 307 5.15 -16.82 -11.63
N ASN A 308 5.20 -17.19 -10.36
CA ASN A 308 4.59 -16.40 -9.28
C ASN A 308 5.34 -15.08 -9.03
N ALA A 309 6.67 -15.06 -9.21
CA ALA A 309 7.47 -13.83 -9.13
C ALA A 309 7.15 -12.86 -10.27
N ALA A 310 6.80 -13.38 -11.46
CA ALA A 310 6.38 -12.57 -12.61
C ALA A 310 4.99 -11.93 -12.45
N LEU A 311 4.18 -12.33 -11.45
CA LEU A 311 2.89 -11.71 -11.17
C LEU A 311 3.07 -10.28 -10.63
N PRO A 312 2.26 -9.29 -11.08
CA PRO A 312 2.09 -8.00 -10.43
C PRO A 312 1.87 -8.17 -8.93
N LYS A 313 2.43 -7.27 -8.10
CA LYS A 313 2.33 -7.39 -6.63
C LYS A 313 0.88 -7.48 -6.14
N SER A 314 -0.04 -6.78 -6.78
CA SER A 314 -1.49 -6.81 -6.55
C SER A 314 -2.14 -8.18 -6.82
N LEU A 315 -1.52 -9.01 -7.66
CA LEU A 315 -1.97 -10.36 -8.02
C LEU A 315 -1.23 -11.47 -7.28
N ARG A 316 -0.17 -11.18 -6.53
CA ARG A 316 0.58 -12.25 -5.89
C ARG A 316 -0.26 -12.91 -4.81
N TRP A 317 -0.21 -14.24 -4.78
CA TRP A 317 -0.91 -15.02 -3.77
C TRP A 317 -0.48 -14.58 -2.36
N ASN A 318 -1.45 -14.13 -1.56
CA ASN A 318 -1.25 -13.84 -0.15
C ASN A 318 -1.67 -15.06 0.68
N ASP A 319 -0.69 -15.72 1.30
CA ASP A 319 -0.92 -16.87 2.19
C ASP A 319 -1.39 -16.45 3.60
N GLU A 320 -1.57 -15.16 3.88
CA GLU A 320 -2.16 -14.70 5.15
C GLU A 320 -3.67 -15.01 5.21
N ASP A 321 -4.11 -15.52 6.37
CA ASP A 321 -5.47 -16.01 6.66
C ASP A 321 -6.59 -15.05 6.22
N GLU A 322 -7.65 -15.62 5.65
CA GLU A 322 -8.70 -14.96 4.88
C GLU A 322 -9.54 -13.94 5.68
N TYR A 323 -9.38 -12.64 5.39
CA TYR A 323 -10.24 -11.59 5.95
C TYR A 323 -11.51 -11.36 5.11
N PRO A 324 -12.67 -11.05 5.73
CA PRO A 324 -13.89 -10.67 5.00
C PRO A 324 -13.68 -9.43 4.12
N ILE A 325 -14.41 -9.32 2.99
CA ILE A 325 -14.35 -8.15 2.09
C ILE A 325 -14.63 -6.82 2.81
N ASP A 326 -15.50 -6.86 3.82
CA ASP A 326 -15.81 -5.70 4.67
C ASP A 326 -14.58 -5.27 5.49
N TYR A 327 -13.75 -6.21 5.93
CA TYR A 327 -12.51 -5.91 6.63
C TYR A 327 -11.43 -5.38 5.68
N ILE A 328 -11.31 -5.92 4.46
CA ILE A 328 -10.41 -5.37 3.43
C ILE A 328 -10.79 -3.90 3.13
N SER A 329 -12.09 -3.63 3.04
CA SER A 329 -12.61 -2.27 2.89
C SER A 329 -12.29 -1.39 4.11
N ALA A 330 -12.37 -1.94 5.32
CA ALA A 330 -11.94 -1.25 6.53
C ALA A 330 -10.46 -0.87 6.51
N GLU A 331 -9.57 -1.77 6.09
CA GLU A 331 -8.14 -1.50 5.96
C GLU A 331 -7.86 -0.43 4.90
N HIS A 332 -8.61 -0.43 3.79
CA HIS A 332 -8.53 0.64 2.79
C HIS A 332 -8.86 2.01 3.40
N PHE A 333 -10.00 2.15 4.09
CA PHE A 333 -10.35 3.41 4.76
C PHE A 333 -9.33 3.82 5.83
N ALA A 334 -8.78 2.87 6.57
CA ALA A 334 -7.73 3.14 7.55
C ALA A 334 -6.45 3.69 6.89
N ASN A 335 -6.07 3.17 5.72
CA ASN A 335 -4.92 3.66 4.96
C ASN A 335 -5.12 5.08 4.41
N GLU A 336 -6.37 5.46 4.12
CA GLU A 336 -6.74 6.84 3.77
C GLU A 336 -6.82 7.77 5.00
N GLY A 337 -6.76 7.21 6.21
CA GLY A 337 -6.86 7.93 7.48
C GLY A 337 -8.29 8.17 7.96
N ASP A 338 -9.31 7.59 7.31
CA ASP A 338 -10.70 7.61 7.75
C ASP A 338 -10.98 6.46 8.73
N TYR A 339 -10.42 6.57 9.94
CA TYR A 339 -10.54 5.52 10.94
C TYR A 339 -11.97 5.32 11.45
N ALA A 340 -12.83 6.35 11.35
CA ALA A 340 -14.23 6.22 11.74
C ALA A 340 -14.97 5.23 10.82
N LYS A 341 -14.79 5.35 9.50
CA LYS A 341 -15.31 4.36 8.55
C LYS A 341 -14.61 3.01 8.68
N ALA A 342 -13.30 2.98 8.89
CA ALA A 342 -12.59 1.72 9.11
C ALA A 342 -13.20 0.91 10.27
N ILE A 343 -13.48 1.59 11.39
CA ILE A 343 -14.14 0.99 12.57
C ILE A 343 -15.53 0.45 12.22
N GLU A 344 -16.35 1.22 11.49
CA GLU A 344 -17.70 0.80 11.07
C GLU A 344 -17.65 -0.49 10.24
N TRP A 345 -16.81 -0.50 9.19
CA TRP A 345 -16.69 -1.61 8.26
C TRP A 345 -16.10 -2.87 8.91
N CYS A 346 -15.14 -2.71 9.82
CA CYS A 346 -14.59 -3.85 10.56
C CYS A 346 -15.60 -4.43 11.56
N ASN A 347 -16.42 -3.60 12.21
CA ASN A 347 -17.52 -4.11 13.04
C ASN A 347 -18.53 -4.91 12.21
N ASN A 348 -18.86 -4.45 10.99
CA ASN A 348 -19.70 -5.22 10.07
C ASN A 348 -19.05 -6.56 9.71
N ALA A 349 -17.75 -6.57 9.41
CA ALA A 349 -17.00 -7.78 9.13
C ALA A 349 -17.02 -8.78 10.30
N LEU A 350 -16.93 -8.28 11.55
CA LEU A 350 -16.98 -9.09 12.77
C LEU A 350 -18.37 -9.71 13.05
N LEU A 351 -19.44 -9.27 12.36
CA LEU A 351 -20.78 -9.89 12.48
C LEU A 351 -20.88 -11.23 11.72
N ASN A 352 -19.90 -11.57 10.88
CA ASN A 352 -19.90 -12.81 10.13
C ASN A 352 -19.78 -14.03 11.05
N LYS A 353 -20.83 -14.86 11.12
CA LYS A 353 -20.90 -16.04 11.99
C LYS A 353 -19.95 -17.19 11.62
N ASN A 354 -19.40 -17.16 10.41
CA ASN A 354 -18.48 -18.20 9.91
C ASN A 354 -17.01 -17.77 10.02
N LEU A 355 -16.72 -16.67 10.70
CA LEU A 355 -15.37 -16.12 10.82
C LEU A 355 -14.50 -16.99 11.73
N ASP A 356 -13.31 -17.35 11.26
CA ASP A 356 -12.32 -18.03 12.09
C ASP A 356 -11.94 -17.19 13.31
N ILE A 357 -11.75 -17.85 14.46
CA ILE A 357 -11.52 -17.20 15.74
C ILE A 357 -10.21 -16.39 15.73
N LEU A 358 -9.16 -16.92 15.11
CA LEU A 358 -7.86 -16.24 15.04
C LEU A 358 -7.94 -15.04 14.09
N ILE A 359 -8.65 -15.16 12.97
CA ILE A 359 -8.92 -14.05 12.03
C ILE A 359 -9.70 -12.95 12.75
N ALA A 360 -10.77 -13.29 13.47
CA ALA A 360 -11.53 -12.34 14.28
C ALA A 360 -10.66 -11.62 15.33
N CYS A 361 -9.69 -12.33 15.92
CA CYS A 361 -8.75 -11.73 16.87
C CYS A 361 -7.78 -10.75 16.19
N LYS A 362 -7.25 -11.08 15.00
CA LYS A 362 -6.41 -10.17 14.22
C LYS A 362 -7.20 -8.92 13.77
N MET A 363 -8.45 -9.07 13.36
CA MET A 363 -9.33 -7.94 13.04
C MET A 363 -9.58 -7.04 14.25
N LYS A 364 -9.81 -7.63 15.44
CA LYS A 364 -9.95 -6.88 16.70
C LYS A 364 -8.66 -6.17 17.11
N LEU A 365 -7.50 -6.73 16.80
CA LEU A 365 -6.20 -6.08 17.02
C LEU A 365 -6.12 -4.76 16.22
N SER A 366 -6.49 -4.78 14.93
CA SER A 366 -6.58 -3.59 14.08
C SER A 366 -7.66 -2.62 14.55
N LEU A 367 -8.83 -3.12 14.96
CA LEU A 367 -9.91 -2.31 15.52
C LEU A 367 -9.46 -1.53 16.76
N GLY A 368 -8.75 -2.18 17.68
CA GLY A 368 -8.16 -1.53 18.86
C GLY A 368 -7.18 -0.42 18.48
N TYR A 369 -6.33 -0.65 17.48
CA TYR A 369 -5.42 0.38 16.97
C TYR A 369 -6.16 1.59 16.38
N TRP A 370 -7.23 1.39 15.61
CA TRP A 370 -7.99 2.50 15.02
C TRP A 370 -8.77 3.31 16.06
N HIS A 371 -9.24 2.68 17.14
CA HIS A 371 -9.85 3.42 18.27
C HIS A 371 -8.86 4.36 18.95
N ILE A 372 -7.57 4.01 19.04
CA ILE A 372 -6.52 4.91 19.57
C ILE A 372 -6.43 6.18 18.69
N TRP A 373 -6.48 6.03 17.37
CA TRP A 373 -6.45 7.17 16.44
C TRP A 373 -7.70 8.06 16.49
N GLN A 374 -8.80 7.56 17.04
CA GLN A 374 -10.02 8.32 17.32
C GLN A 374 -10.05 8.89 18.75
N ASP A 375 -8.94 8.80 19.50
CA ASP A 375 -8.83 9.21 20.91
C ASP A 375 -9.77 8.42 21.85
N GLU A 376 -10.23 7.24 21.42
CA GLU A 376 -11.10 6.34 22.19
C GLU A 376 -10.27 5.30 22.98
N ASN A 377 -9.26 5.77 23.71
CA ASN A 377 -8.22 4.93 24.33
C ASN A 377 -8.76 3.86 25.30
N LEU A 378 -9.83 4.16 26.05
CA LEU A 378 -10.47 3.17 26.94
C LEU A 378 -11.09 2.01 26.16
N LYS A 379 -11.78 2.29 25.05
CA LYS A 379 -12.37 1.24 24.19
C LYS A 379 -11.28 0.39 23.55
N ALA A 380 -10.20 1.02 23.11
CA ALA A 380 -9.03 0.31 22.58
C ALA A 380 -8.48 -0.68 23.62
N ILE A 381 -8.31 -0.27 24.88
CA ILE A 381 -7.83 -1.13 25.96
C ILE A 381 -8.81 -2.30 26.21
N GLU A 382 -10.13 -2.03 26.26
CA GLU A 382 -11.17 -3.06 26.44
C GLU A 382 -11.12 -4.13 25.33
N ILE A 383 -10.82 -3.74 24.09
CA ILE A 383 -10.69 -4.66 22.95
C ILE A 383 -9.36 -5.44 23.01
N LEU A 384 -8.26 -4.77 23.33
CA LEU A 384 -6.90 -5.32 23.21
C LEU A 384 -6.53 -6.26 24.37
N VAL A 385 -6.90 -5.94 25.62
CA VAL A 385 -6.52 -6.74 26.80
C VAL A 385 -6.91 -8.21 26.67
N PRO A 386 -8.13 -8.58 26.25
CA PRO A 386 -8.52 -9.98 26.06
C PRO A 386 -7.68 -10.73 25.02
N LEU A 387 -7.14 -10.03 24.00
CA LEU A 387 -6.38 -10.66 22.92
C LEU A 387 -5.00 -11.16 23.39
N LEU A 388 -4.43 -10.57 24.44
CA LEU A 388 -3.14 -10.97 25.00
C LEU A 388 -3.12 -12.46 25.38
N ASP A 389 -4.16 -12.94 26.06
CA ASP A 389 -4.23 -14.34 26.47
C ASP A 389 -4.48 -15.28 25.29
N ILE A 390 -5.22 -14.82 24.28
CA ILE A 390 -5.51 -15.61 23.07
C ILE A 390 -4.24 -15.80 22.24
N PHE A 391 -3.52 -14.72 21.93
CA PHE A 391 -2.28 -14.81 21.17
C PHE A 391 -1.19 -15.58 21.94
N ARG A 392 -1.12 -15.42 23.27
CA ARG A 392 -0.20 -16.21 24.12
C ARG A 392 -0.50 -17.71 24.04
N LYS A 393 -1.77 -18.12 24.11
CA LYS A 393 -2.17 -19.54 24.01
C LYS A 393 -1.89 -20.13 22.63
N ASN A 394 -2.11 -19.37 21.57
CA ASN A 394 -1.85 -19.79 20.19
C ASN A 394 -0.37 -19.69 19.78
N LYS A 395 0.53 -19.25 20.68
CA LYS A 395 1.96 -19.02 20.40
C LYS A 395 2.19 -18.04 19.23
N ASP A 396 1.26 -17.12 19.01
CA ASP A 396 1.38 -16.06 17.99
C ASP A 396 2.20 -14.90 18.54
N ALA A 397 3.52 -15.02 18.43
CA ALA A 397 4.46 -14.07 19.01
C ALA A 397 4.35 -12.67 18.38
N ARG A 398 4.10 -12.58 17.07
CA ARG A 398 4.00 -11.32 16.34
C ARG A 398 2.79 -10.52 16.82
N ASN A 399 1.59 -11.12 16.77
CA ASN A 399 0.37 -10.40 17.16
C ASN A 399 0.31 -10.12 18.66
N LEU A 400 0.93 -10.97 19.50
CA LEU A 400 1.10 -10.69 20.92
C LEU A 400 1.96 -9.42 21.15
N ALA A 401 3.06 -9.27 20.41
CA ALA A 401 3.94 -8.10 20.52
C ALA A 401 3.25 -6.82 20.00
N LEU A 402 2.51 -6.91 18.88
CA LEU A 402 1.69 -5.80 18.38
C LEU A 402 0.63 -5.36 19.39
N CYS A 403 -0.06 -6.31 20.02
CA CYS A 403 -1.06 -6.03 21.04
C CYS A 403 -0.48 -5.26 22.23
N TYR A 404 0.68 -5.68 22.75
CA TYR A 404 1.40 -4.94 23.79
C TYR A 404 1.81 -3.55 23.30
N ASN A 405 2.32 -3.42 22.07
CA ASN A 405 2.71 -2.12 21.52
C ASN A 405 1.52 -1.14 21.41
N TYR A 406 0.34 -1.62 21.02
CA TYR A 406 -0.87 -0.80 20.94
C TYR A 406 -1.43 -0.43 22.32
N LEU A 407 -1.38 -1.33 23.30
CA LEU A 407 -1.67 -0.98 24.69
C LEU A 407 -0.71 0.09 25.23
N GLY A 408 0.57 0.02 24.83
CA GLY A 408 1.55 1.06 25.11
C GLY A 408 1.11 2.42 24.60
N LEU A 409 0.69 2.51 23.34
CA LEU A 409 0.17 3.74 22.72
C LEU A 409 -1.07 4.27 23.44
N ALA A 410 -2.05 3.42 23.75
CA ALA A 410 -3.29 3.84 24.42
C ALA A 410 -3.01 4.43 25.82
N HIS A 411 -2.15 3.78 26.61
CA HIS A 411 -1.75 4.30 27.93
C HIS A 411 -0.89 5.57 27.82
N GLU A 412 -0.09 5.71 26.77
CA GLU A 412 0.71 6.90 26.51
C GLU A 412 -0.17 8.14 26.26
N GLU A 413 -1.19 8.01 25.42
CA GLU A 413 -2.15 9.11 25.14
C GLU A 413 -2.95 9.48 26.40
N MET A 414 -3.25 8.51 27.27
CA MET A 414 -3.83 8.73 28.59
C MET A 414 -2.83 9.28 29.65
N LYS A 415 -1.54 9.41 29.29
CA LYS A 415 -0.44 9.84 30.19
C LYS A 415 -0.21 8.90 31.39
N GLU A 416 -0.58 7.64 31.25
CA GLU A 416 -0.32 6.58 32.24
C GLU A 416 1.07 5.96 32.03
N TRP A 417 2.10 6.79 32.15
CA TRP A 417 3.46 6.46 31.70
C TRP A 417 4.03 5.11 32.20
N PRO A 418 3.88 4.71 33.48
CA PRO A 418 4.39 3.41 33.94
C PRO A 418 3.70 2.22 33.25
N LYS A 419 2.41 2.34 32.92
CA LYS A 419 1.70 1.30 32.18
C LYS A 419 2.12 1.27 30.72
N ALA A 420 2.31 2.45 30.10
CA ALA A 420 2.84 2.55 28.74
C ALA A 420 4.22 1.89 28.63
N GLU A 421 5.14 2.23 29.54
CA GLU A 421 6.47 1.65 29.63
C GLU A 421 6.43 0.12 29.79
N TYR A 422 5.62 -0.38 30.73
CA TYR A 422 5.46 -1.83 30.94
C TYR A 422 5.07 -2.54 29.64
N ASN A 423 4.05 -2.05 28.94
CA ASN A 423 3.54 -2.64 27.71
C ASN A 423 4.59 -2.60 26.58
N TYR A 424 5.27 -1.47 26.38
CA TYR A 424 6.34 -1.39 25.39
C TYR A 424 7.51 -2.32 25.71
N ILE A 425 7.89 -2.48 26.98
CA ILE A 425 8.93 -3.43 27.39
C ILE A 425 8.51 -4.88 27.07
N GLN A 426 7.25 -5.24 27.29
CA GLN A 426 6.75 -6.58 26.91
C GLN A 426 6.84 -6.81 25.41
N ALA A 427 6.36 -5.85 24.59
CA ALA A 427 6.45 -5.92 23.13
C ALA A 427 7.90 -6.08 22.68
N LYS A 428 8.79 -5.21 23.17
CA LYS A 428 10.23 -5.25 22.89
C LYS A 428 10.85 -6.61 23.20
N ASN A 429 10.62 -7.14 24.40
CA ASN A 429 11.21 -8.41 24.82
C ASN A 429 10.74 -9.57 23.91
N ILE A 430 9.50 -9.54 23.44
CA ILE A 430 8.98 -10.53 22.49
C ILE A 430 9.67 -10.37 21.15
N TYR A 431 9.76 -9.16 20.60
CA TYR A 431 10.45 -8.90 19.34
C TYR A 431 11.94 -9.30 19.40
N GLU A 432 12.68 -8.88 20.42
CA GLU A 432 14.11 -9.18 20.59
C GLU A 432 14.37 -10.69 20.72
N LYS A 433 13.55 -11.41 21.50
CA LYS A 433 13.67 -12.88 21.64
C LYS A 433 13.46 -13.61 20.31
N ASN A 434 12.64 -13.05 19.46
CA ASN A 434 12.24 -13.62 18.19
C ASN A 434 13.16 -13.17 17.04
N ALA A 435 13.94 -12.10 17.18
CA ALA A 435 14.71 -11.47 16.09
C ALA A 435 15.56 -12.43 15.21
N ASN A 436 16.13 -13.50 15.77
CA ASN A 436 16.98 -14.45 15.02
C ASN A 436 16.20 -15.48 14.17
N THR A 437 14.90 -15.63 14.40
CA THR A 437 14.03 -16.55 13.65
C THR A 437 13.35 -15.90 12.44
N TYR A 438 13.43 -14.58 12.29
CA TYR A 438 12.71 -13.86 11.24
C TYR A 438 13.67 -13.03 10.39
N THR A 439 13.92 -13.50 9.18
CA THR A 439 14.54 -12.75 8.08
C THR A 439 13.55 -11.81 7.36
N SER A 440 12.31 -11.68 7.85
CA SER A 440 11.27 -10.86 7.23
C SER A 440 11.38 -9.38 7.60
N LEU A 441 11.46 -8.53 6.57
CA LEU A 441 11.50 -7.06 6.67
C LEU A 441 10.35 -6.48 7.52
N VAL A 442 9.16 -7.09 7.45
CA VAL A 442 7.96 -6.64 8.17
C VAL A 442 8.15 -6.67 9.69
N LEU A 443 8.74 -7.75 10.22
CA LEU A 443 8.95 -7.86 11.67
C LEU A 443 10.08 -6.94 12.15
N GLN A 444 11.10 -6.74 11.33
CA GLN A 444 12.14 -5.75 11.61
C GLN A 444 11.55 -4.33 11.67
N LEU A 445 10.63 -4.01 10.76
CA LEU A 445 9.90 -2.75 10.75
C LEU A 445 9.05 -2.57 12.02
N GLU A 446 8.31 -3.60 12.45
CA GLU A 446 7.51 -3.58 13.68
C GLU A 446 8.37 -3.41 14.94
N THR A 447 9.50 -4.11 15.00
CA THR A 447 10.47 -4.02 16.10
C THR A 447 11.03 -2.59 16.23
N ASN A 448 11.45 -2.01 15.10
CA ASN A 448 12.01 -0.66 15.09
C ASN A 448 10.94 0.42 15.31
N GLN A 449 9.69 0.17 14.92
CA GLN A 449 8.57 1.02 15.30
C GLN A 449 8.31 0.97 16.81
N CYS A 450 8.45 -0.19 17.45
CA CYS A 450 8.36 -0.29 18.92
C CYS A 450 9.44 0.55 19.60
N TYR A 451 10.69 0.49 19.13
CA TYR A 451 11.76 1.37 19.63
C TYR A 451 11.46 2.85 19.41
N ALA A 452 10.96 3.22 18.23
CA ALA A 452 10.54 4.59 17.95
C ALA A 452 9.46 5.09 18.92
N ASN A 453 8.45 4.26 19.18
CA ASN A 453 7.38 4.57 20.13
C ASN A 453 7.92 4.72 21.56
N MET A 454 8.82 3.83 21.99
CA MET A 454 9.50 3.96 23.29
C MET A 454 10.31 5.25 23.39
N GLY A 455 11.06 5.62 22.35
CA GLY A 455 11.81 6.86 22.29
C GLY A 455 10.90 8.08 22.48
N LEU A 456 9.77 8.09 21.77
CA LEU A 456 8.76 9.15 21.88
C LEU A 456 8.09 9.20 23.25
N MET A 457 7.72 8.05 23.81
CA MET A 457 7.11 7.93 25.12
C MET A 457 8.04 8.45 26.22
N TYR A 458 9.31 8.04 26.25
CA TYR A 458 10.27 8.55 27.24
C TYR A 458 10.54 10.04 27.07
N PHE A 459 10.53 10.54 25.84
CA PHE A 459 10.64 11.96 25.58
C PHE A 459 9.45 12.74 26.14
N ARG A 460 8.21 12.30 25.84
CA ARG A 460 6.98 12.91 26.36
C ARG A 460 6.87 12.79 27.88
N TRP A 461 7.26 11.64 28.44
CA TRP A 461 7.32 11.44 29.88
C TRP A 461 8.32 12.39 30.52
N GLY A 462 9.54 12.50 29.97
CA GLY A 462 10.55 13.45 30.43
C GLY A 462 10.14 14.92 30.34
N GLN A 463 9.23 15.28 29.42
CA GLN A 463 8.62 16.62 29.40
C GLN A 463 7.61 16.84 30.55
N SER A 464 6.86 15.80 30.92
CA SER A 464 5.87 15.87 31.99
C SER A 464 6.49 15.79 33.39
N VAL A 465 7.54 14.98 33.54
CA VAL A 465 8.27 14.73 34.79
C VAL A 465 9.77 14.62 34.41
N PRO A 466 10.51 15.73 34.37
CA PRO A 466 11.94 15.76 34.09
C PRO A 466 12.73 15.05 35.20
N SER A 467 12.94 13.74 35.04
CA SER A 467 14.02 13.01 35.70
C SER A 467 15.22 12.89 34.75
N HIS A 468 16.43 12.76 35.28
CA HIS A 468 17.65 12.69 34.45
C HIS A 468 17.71 11.44 33.56
N ASP A 469 16.97 10.37 33.86
CA ASP A 469 17.07 9.10 33.14
C ASP A 469 16.17 9.01 31.89
N TYR A 470 15.08 9.78 31.80
CA TYR A 470 14.12 9.65 30.69
C TYR A 470 14.63 10.18 29.36
N PHE A 471 15.34 11.32 29.34
CA PHE A 471 15.92 11.82 28.09
C PHE A 471 17.08 10.93 27.59
N GLY A 472 17.80 10.28 28.50
CA GLY A 472 18.79 9.25 28.17
C GLY A 472 18.16 8.03 27.50
N ASN A 473 17.07 7.51 28.09
CA ASN A 473 16.31 6.42 27.49
C ASN A 473 15.69 6.81 26.15
N ALA A 474 15.11 8.02 26.03
CA ALA A 474 14.57 8.52 24.78
C ALA A 474 15.62 8.49 23.66
N LYS A 475 16.82 9.03 23.95
CA LYS A 475 17.95 9.01 23.01
C LYS A 475 18.34 7.58 22.62
N LEU A 476 18.51 6.69 23.60
CA LEU A 476 18.88 5.28 23.36
C LEU A 476 17.91 4.58 22.39
N TYR A 477 16.61 4.73 22.61
CA TYR A 477 15.61 4.05 21.79
C TYR A 477 15.44 4.70 20.41
N PHE A 478 15.57 6.02 20.31
CA PHE A 478 15.66 6.69 19.01
C PHE A 478 16.88 6.21 18.21
N GLU A 479 18.06 6.12 18.83
CA GLU A 479 19.29 5.66 18.16
C GLU A 479 19.18 4.20 17.69
N LYS A 480 18.51 3.33 18.46
CA LYS A 480 18.22 1.95 18.03
C LYS A 480 17.34 1.89 16.77
N ALA A 481 16.26 2.67 16.74
CA ALA A 481 15.34 2.71 15.60
C ALA A 481 15.96 3.39 14.37
N LEU A 482 16.84 4.37 14.60
CA LEU A 482 17.43 5.22 13.56
C LEU A 482 18.21 4.42 12.52
N LEU A 483 19.07 3.51 12.97
CA LEU A 483 19.93 2.71 12.09
C LEU A 483 19.10 1.95 11.06
N PHE A 484 18.02 1.30 11.50
CA PHE A 484 17.13 0.54 10.61
C PHE A 484 16.44 1.43 9.56
N PHE A 485 15.90 2.58 9.97
CA PHE A 485 15.21 3.48 9.04
C PHE A 485 16.15 4.17 8.05
N GLU A 486 17.42 4.39 8.42
CA GLU A 486 18.45 4.91 7.52
C GLU A 486 18.91 3.85 6.51
N GLU A 487 19.09 2.60 6.93
CA GLU A 487 19.51 1.51 6.04
C GLU A 487 18.41 1.09 5.04
N ASN A 488 17.13 1.26 5.41
CA ASN A 488 15.99 0.82 4.63
C ASN A 488 15.16 1.97 4.01
N GLU A 489 15.74 3.17 3.89
CA GLU A 489 15.02 4.37 3.40
C GLU A 489 14.48 4.22 1.96
N ASN A 490 15.08 3.37 1.14
CA ASN A 490 14.66 3.14 -0.26
C ASN A 490 13.45 2.20 -0.39
N ASP A 491 13.16 1.40 0.64
CA ASP A 491 12.04 0.47 0.60
C ASP A 491 10.69 1.21 0.64
N ILE A 492 9.71 0.74 -0.14
CA ILE A 492 8.40 1.41 -0.27
C ILE A 492 7.64 1.39 1.07
N GLU A 493 7.67 0.27 1.77
CA GLU A 493 6.92 0.05 3.02
C GLU A 493 7.56 0.82 4.19
N CYS A 494 8.89 0.85 4.24
CA CYS A 494 9.64 1.60 5.25
C CYS A 494 9.48 3.11 5.12
N ARG A 495 9.35 3.66 3.90
CA ARG A 495 9.35 5.11 3.63
C ARG A 495 8.34 5.89 4.49
N ALA A 496 7.08 5.48 4.51
CA ALA A 496 6.04 6.23 5.22
C ALA A 496 6.30 6.31 6.74
N LYS A 497 6.74 5.20 7.34
CA LYS A 497 7.07 5.09 8.77
C LYS A 497 8.36 5.84 9.10
N ALA A 498 9.39 5.73 8.24
CA ALA A 498 10.65 6.46 8.36
C ALA A 498 10.42 7.99 8.40
N ALA A 499 9.51 8.51 7.59
CA ALA A 499 9.21 9.94 7.58
C ALA A 499 8.62 10.45 8.91
N ILE A 500 7.71 9.68 9.51
CA ILE A 500 7.13 10.01 10.83
C ILE A 500 8.22 9.94 11.90
N PHE A 501 9.02 8.87 11.85
CA PHE A 501 10.14 8.67 12.76
C PHE A 501 11.15 9.82 12.71
N PHE A 502 11.66 10.17 11.52
CA PHE A 502 12.62 11.25 11.34
C PHE A 502 12.08 12.60 11.82
N ASN A 503 10.80 12.89 11.59
CA ASN A 503 10.19 14.12 12.12
C ASN A 503 10.15 14.13 13.66
N ASN A 504 9.82 13.01 14.30
CA ASN A 504 9.76 12.92 15.76
C ASN A 504 11.16 12.96 16.39
N TYR A 505 12.13 12.29 15.77
CA TYR A 505 13.53 12.36 16.21
C TYR A 505 14.11 13.77 16.02
N ALA A 506 13.77 14.46 14.92
CA ALA A 506 14.14 15.84 14.72
C ALA A 506 13.57 16.76 15.82
N LEU A 507 12.32 16.57 16.22
CA LEU A 507 11.71 17.30 17.33
C LEU A 507 12.43 17.04 18.66
N PHE A 508 12.82 15.79 18.92
CA PHE A 508 13.66 15.44 20.06
C PHE A 508 15.00 16.21 20.01
N CYS A 509 15.69 16.22 18.87
CA CYS A 509 16.95 16.97 18.70
C CYS A 509 16.77 18.49 18.89
N ASP A 510 15.69 19.07 18.35
CA ASP A 510 15.37 20.50 18.46
C ASP A 510 15.18 20.91 19.93
N MET A 511 14.47 20.09 20.70
CA MET A 511 14.25 20.30 22.13
C MET A 511 15.52 20.12 22.98
N GLN A 512 16.47 19.29 22.53
CA GLN A 512 17.82 19.20 23.09
C GLN A 512 18.75 20.31 22.59
N LYS A 513 18.21 21.34 21.91
CA LYS A 513 18.95 22.47 21.31
C LYS A 513 19.98 22.06 20.25
N SER A 514 19.88 20.83 19.74
CA SER A 514 20.69 20.32 18.63
C SER A 514 20.06 20.70 17.28
N TYR A 515 19.91 21.99 17.02
CA TYR A 515 19.11 22.52 15.90
C TYR A 515 19.61 22.08 14.52
N ILE A 516 20.92 22.01 14.31
CA ILE A 516 21.51 21.55 13.05
C ILE A 516 21.12 20.10 12.75
N LEU A 517 21.20 19.24 13.78
CA LEU A 517 20.81 17.83 13.66
C LEU A 517 19.31 17.69 13.41
N ALA A 518 18.48 18.49 14.12
CA ALA A 518 17.05 18.54 13.91
C ALA A 518 16.69 18.92 12.46
N ILE A 519 17.30 19.98 11.93
CA ILE A 519 17.08 20.43 10.54
C ILE A 519 17.43 19.32 9.54
N ASN A 520 18.52 18.58 9.75
CA ASN A 520 18.90 17.48 8.88
C ASN A 520 17.82 16.38 8.84
N TYR A 521 17.32 15.95 10.00
CA TYR A 521 16.27 14.93 10.06
C TYR A 521 14.91 15.41 9.59
N TYR A 522 14.54 16.67 9.86
CA TYR A 522 13.35 17.26 9.25
C TYR A 522 13.46 17.28 7.73
N LYS A 523 14.63 17.57 7.15
CA LYS A 523 14.85 17.52 5.69
C LYS A 523 14.72 16.10 5.13
N LYS A 524 15.20 15.06 5.83
CA LYS A 524 14.96 13.66 5.46
C LYS A 524 13.46 13.34 5.46
N ALA A 525 12.76 13.67 6.55
CA ALA A 525 11.31 13.49 6.65
C ALA A 525 10.55 14.24 5.53
N LEU A 526 10.96 15.47 5.23
CA LEU A 526 10.40 16.30 4.18
C LEU A 526 10.59 15.67 2.79
N ALA A 527 11.79 15.19 2.47
CA ALA A 527 12.08 14.57 1.18
C ALA A 527 11.15 13.37 0.93
N ILE A 528 10.91 12.55 1.96
CA ILE A 528 10.01 11.40 1.87
C ILE A 528 8.55 11.85 1.75
N LYS A 529 8.07 12.77 2.60
CA LYS A 529 6.66 13.24 2.54
C LYS A 529 6.34 13.98 1.25
N SER A 530 7.25 14.81 0.74
CA SER A 530 7.09 15.49 -0.54
C SER A 530 6.98 14.52 -1.72
N ARG A 531 7.72 13.40 -1.69
CA ARG A 531 7.63 12.35 -2.72
C ARG A 531 6.37 11.51 -2.62
N THR A 532 5.93 11.20 -1.39
CA THR A 532 4.83 10.26 -1.14
C THR A 532 3.45 10.91 -1.18
N LEU A 533 3.30 12.11 -0.62
CA LEU A 533 2.02 12.82 -0.54
C LEU A 533 1.96 14.04 -1.47
N GLY A 534 3.09 14.42 -2.07
CA GLY A 534 3.23 15.62 -2.88
C GLY A 534 3.72 16.84 -2.09
N GLN A 535 4.34 17.77 -2.81
CA GLN A 535 4.93 18.98 -2.23
C GLN A 535 3.88 19.95 -1.66
N TRP A 536 2.63 19.83 -2.09
CA TRP A 536 1.51 20.69 -1.69
C TRP A 536 0.61 20.05 -0.62
N HIS A 537 1.01 18.95 -0.01
CA HIS A 537 0.21 18.29 1.03
C HIS A 537 0.39 18.93 2.41
N ARG A 538 -0.66 18.98 3.24
CA ARG A 538 -0.62 19.58 4.59
C ARG A 538 0.47 19.01 5.51
N SER A 539 0.71 17.69 5.45
CA SER A 539 1.77 17.05 6.24
C SER A 539 3.17 17.52 5.84
N THR A 540 3.36 17.90 4.58
CA THR A 540 4.59 18.50 4.07
C THR A 540 4.75 19.92 4.64
N ALA A 541 3.66 20.70 4.68
CA ALA A 541 3.63 22.03 5.30
C ALA A 541 4.00 21.99 6.80
N ARG A 542 3.55 20.97 7.54
CA ARG A 542 3.89 20.79 8.96
C ARG A 542 5.39 20.63 9.17
N ILE A 543 6.07 19.87 8.30
CA ILE A 543 7.53 19.67 8.37
C ILE A 543 8.25 20.98 8.01
N TYR A 544 7.80 21.70 6.98
CA TYR A 544 8.35 23.03 6.68
C TYR A 544 8.25 23.99 7.86
N ALA A 545 7.11 24.02 8.57
CA ALA A 545 6.92 24.85 9.75
C ALA A 545 7.87 24.46 10.91
N ASN A 546 8.12 23.16 11.11
CA ASN A 546 9.10 22.68 12.09
C ASN A 546 10.53 23.09 11.71
N ILE A 547 10.90 22.97 10.43
CA ILE A 547 12.19 23.44 9.91
C ILE A 547 12.36 24.95 10.13
N ALA A 548 11.30 25.74 9.86
CA ALA A 548 11.32 27.18 10.05
C ALA A 548 11.59 27.57 11.50
N LEU A 549 10.96 26.89 12.45
CA LEU A 549 11.19 27.11 13.87
C LEU A 549 12.64 26.75 14.27
N ALA A 550 13.16 25.62 13.79
CA ALA A 550 14.53 25.21 14.07
C ALA A 550 15.57 26.20 13.50
N TYR A 551 15.34 26.73 12.29
CA TYR A 551 16.17 27.81 11.72
C TYR A 551 16.07 29.10 12.54
N ALA A 552 14.87 29.48 13.00
CA ALA A 552 14.69 30.67 13.85
C ALA A 552 15.42 30.51 15.20
N ASN A 553 15.42 29.31 15.78
CA ASN A 553 16.16 28.98 17.00
C ASN A 553 17.69 29.01 16.79
N LEU A 554 18.16 28.62 15.60
CA LEU A 554 19.55 28.75 15.17
C LEU A 554 19.95 30.19 14.80
N ASN A 555 18.99 31.12 14.78
CA ASN A 555 19.17 32.51 14.34
C ASN A 555 19.51 32.67 12.84
N ASP A 556 19.16 31.68 12.01
CA ASP A 556 19.22 31.75 10.55
C ASP A 556 17.89 32.29 10.01
N ILE A 557 17.76 33.61 10.09
CA ILE A 557 16.52 34.34 9.77
C ILE A 557 16.10 34.16 8.31
N HIS A 558 17.06 34.12 7.39
CA HIS A 558 16.77 33.99 5.96
C HIS A 558 16.08 32.65 5.64
N ASN A 559 16.66 31.54 6.10
CA ASN A 559 16.07 30.23 5.86
C ASN A 559 14.80 30.00 6.68
N ALA A 560 14.72 30.55 7.90
CA ALA A 560 13.51 30.52 8.70
C ALA A 560 12.33 31.16 7.97
N TYR A 561 12.51 32.38 7.45
CA TYR A 561 11.47 33.10 6.71
C TYR A 561 11.01 32.33 5.46
N LYS A 562 11.97 31.90 4.63
CA LYS A 562 11.69 31.16 3.37
C LYS A 562 10.88 29.88 3.61
N THR A 563 11.25 29.10 4.62
CA THR A 563 10.55 27.84 4.94
C THR A 563 9.19 28.09 5.58
N CYS A 564 9.06 29.12 6.42
CA CYS A 564 7.79 29.54 7.01
C CYS A 564 6.79 30.03 5.94
N GLU A 565 7.27 30.77 4.93
CA GLU A 565 6.47 31.21 3.79
C GLU A 565 5.99 30.04 2.93
N THR A 566 6.86 29.07 2.69
CA THR A 566 6.52 27.85 1.96
C THR A 566 5.40 27.08 2.66
N ALA A 567 5.51 26.88 3.98
CA ALA A 567 4.45 26.25 4.78
C ALA A 567 3.13 27.01 4.69
N ARG A 568 3.17 28.35 4.83
CA ARG A 568 1.97 29.21 4.75
C ARG A 568 1.27 29.09 3.41
N ARG A 569 2.02 29.11 2.30
CA ARG A 569 1.46 28.96 0.95
C ARG A 569 0.72 27.63 0.79
N ILE A 570 1.31 26.54 1.28
CA ILE A 570 0.68 25.21 1.25
C ILE A 570 -0.63 25.22 2.06
N TYR A 571 -0.64 25.76 3.29
CA TYR A 571 -1.89 25.82 4.08
C TYR A 571 -2.99 26.63 3.39
N ILE A 572 -2.64 27.74 2.72
CA ILE A 572 -3.61 28.54 1.96
C ILE A 572 -4.19 27.73 0.79
N GLU A 573 -3.34 27.07 0.00
CA GLU A 573 -3.78 26.26 -1.15
C GLU A 573 -4.66 25.06 -0.75
N ASN A 574 -4.49 24.53 0.47
CA ASN A 574 -5.33 23.46 1.03
C ASN A 574 -6.59 23.98 1.74
N ASN A 575 -6.88 25.28 1.74
CA ASN A 575 -7.96 25.91 2.53
C ASN A 575 -7.88 25.62 4.04
N GLU A 576 -6.66 25.40 4.56
CA GLU A 576 -6.37 25.10 5.97
C GLU A 576 -5.67 26.28 6.69
N SER A 577 -5.83 27.51 6.18
CA SER A 577 -5.17 28.73 6.70
C SER A 577 -5.45 29.02 8.18
N HIS A 578 -6.57 28.53 8.72
CA HIS A 578 -6.96 28.66 10.13
C HIS A 578 -6.90 27.33 10.89
N SER A 579 -6.15 26.34 10.39
CA SER A 579 -5.82 25.12 11.16
C SER A 579 -4.84 25.44 12.30
N ARG A 580 -4.78 24.58 13.33
CA ARG A 580 -3.82 24.75 14.43
C ARG A 580 -2.37 24.83 13.92
N ASP A 581 -2.04 24.03 12.91
CA ASP A 581 -0.71 24.01 12.31
C ASP A 581 -0.38 25.30 11.55
N ALA A 582 -1.33 25.84 10.78
CA ALA A 582 -1.16 27.12 10.08
C ALA A 582 -0.99 28.28 11.08
N LEU A 583 -1.78 28.29 12.15
CA LEU A 583 -1.68 29.30 13.21
C LEU A 583 -0.38 29.17 14.01
N ARG A 584 0.12 27.94 14.21
CA ARG A 584 1.47 27.73 14.78
C ARG A 584 2.56 28.30 13.86
N ASN A 585 2.43 28.12 12.55
CA ASN A 585 3.35 28.71 11.57
C ASN A 585 3.30 30.24 11.59
N LEU A 586 2.12 30.86 11.77
CA LEU A 586 2.00 32.30 11.98
C LEU A 586 2.72 32.77 13.26
N GLY A 587 2.63 32.00 14.34
CA GLY A 587 3.42 32.23 15.54
C GLY A 587 4.94 32.19 15.30
N THR A 588 5.41 31.31 14.41
CA THR A 588 6.82 31.27 13.98
C THR A 588 7.19 32.52 13.18
N PHE A 589 6.32 33.04 12.30
CA PHE A 589 6.55 34.34 11.65
C PHE A 589 6.75 35.47 12.67
N ALA A 590 5.89 35.54 13.69
CA ALA A 590 6.05 36.54 14.74
C ALA A 590 7.38 36.36 15.50
N ALA A 591 7.80 35.12 15.80
CA ALA A 591 9.09 34.84 16.40
C ALA A 591 10.29 35.28 15.52
N ILE A 592 10.19 35.10 14.21
CA ILE A 592 11.19 35.60 13.24
C ILE A 592 11.26 37.14 13.32
N LYS A 593 10.13 37.84 13.34
CA LYS A 593 10.08 39.31 13.47
C LYS A 593 10.68 39.83 14.78
N ILE A 594 10.48 39.11 15.88
CA ILE A 594 11.12 39.41 17.17
C ILE A 594 12.65 39.34 17.04
N LYS A 595 13.17 38.28 16.40
CA LYS A 595 14.63 38.13 16.17
C LYS A 595 15.20 39.22 15.27
N GLU A 596 14.41 39.74 14.33
CA GLU A 596 14.74 40.91 13.51
C GLU A 596 14.60 42.25 14.28
N GLN A 597 14.18 42.24 15.55
CA GLN A 597 13.86 43.42 16.37
C GLN A 597 12.70 44.27 15.81
N LYS A 598 11.87 43.71 14.94
CA LYS A 598 10.67 44.35 14.38
C LYS A 598 9.46 44.07 15.26
N TYR A 599 9.48 44.63 16.47
CA TYR A 599 8.51 44.27 17.50
C TYR A 599 7.07 44.71 17.18
N SER A 600 6.87 45.80 16.42
CA SER A 600 5.53 46.23 16.00
C SER A 600 4.88 45.21 15.06
N GLU A 601 5.60 44.79 14.02
CA GLU A 601 5.13 43.74 13.09
C GLU A 601 4.88 42.42 13.82
N ALA A 602 5.71 42.06 14.80
CA ALA A 602 5.49 40.87 15.61
C ALA A 602 4.21 40.94 16.43
N LEU A 603 3.91 42.09 17.05
CA LEU A 603 2.71 42.30 17.84
C LEU A 603 1.44 42.28 16.96
N GLU A 604 1.47 42.89 15.78
CA GLU A 604 0.36 42.83 14.81
C GLU A 604 0.01 41.38 14.44
N LEU A 605 1.03 40.57 14.10
CA LEU A 605 0.85 39.15 13.80
C LEU A 605 0.33 38.35 15.00
N MET A 606 0.77 38.68 16.21
CA MET A 606 0.31 38.00 17.43
C MET A 606 -1.12 38.38 17.83
N ASP A 607 -1.54 39.63 17.60
CA ASP A 607 -2.92 40.08 17.83
C ASP A 607 -3.90 39.42 16.85
N GLU A 608 -3.51 39.32 15.57
CA GLU A 608 -4.25 38.55 14.56
C GLU A 608 -4.38 37.07 15.02
N LEU A 609 -3.26 36.45 15.39
CA LEU A 609 -3.21 35.07 15.88
C LEU A 609 -4.08 34.85 17.13
N LEU A 610 -4.05 35.81 18.07
CA LEU A 610 -4.84 35.75 19.29
C LEU A 610 -6.33 35.80 18.98
N THR A 611 -6.75 36.72 18.12
CA THR A 611 -8.14 36.89 17.68
C THR A 611 -8.67 35.60 17.05
N ILE A 612 -7.95 35.05 16.06
CA ILE A 612 -8.38 33.83 15.37
C ILE A 612 -8.47 32.64 16.33
N ARG A 613 -7.49 32.48 17.25
CA ARG A 613 -7.49 31.37 18.22
C ARG A 613 -8.65 31.45 19.20
N VAL A 614 -8.97 32.65 19.68
CA VAL A 614 -10.12 32.88 20.56
C VAL A 614 -11.43 32.54 19.84
N GLU A 615 -11.61 33.02 18.62
CA GLU A 615 -12.82 32.74 17.82
C GLU A 615 -12.99 31.25 17.50
N LYS A 616 -11.90 30.54 17.17
CA LYS A 616 -11.95 29.13 16.75
C LYS A 616 -11.97 28.12 17.90
N PHE A 617 -11.20 28.37 18.96
CA PHE A 617 -10.93 27.37 20.00
C PHE A 617 -11.40 27.82 21.40
N GLY A 618 -11.82 29.08 21.54
CA GLY A 618 -12.28 29.66 22.81
C GLY A 618 -11.16 30.28 23.64
N GLU A 619 -11.55 31.19 24.54
CA GLU A 619 -10.62 32.00 25.35
C GLU A 619 -9.74 31.21 26.32
N ASN A 620 -10.19 30.01 26.72
CA ASN A 620 -9.51 29.16 27.69
C ASN A 620 -8.67 28.03 27.05
N ASP A 621 -8.40 28.10 25.73
CA ASP A 621 -7.53 27.14 25.05
C ASP A 621 -6.04 27.39 25.36
N THR A 622 -5.25 26.33 25.43
CA THR A 622 -3.81 26.41 25.73
C THR A 622 -3.00 27.16 24.67
N ASP A 623 -3.44 27.16 23.42
CA ASP A 623 -2.81 27.91 22.32
C ASP A 623 -3.04 29.43 22.46
N VAL A 624 -4.18 29.85 23.03
CA VAL A 624 -4.45 31.25 23.41
C VAL A 624 -3.45 31.68 24.49
N ALA A 625 -3.27 30.86 25.52
CA ALA A 625 -2.29 31.12 26.58
C ALA A 625 -0.86 31.24 26.03
N GLN A 626 -0.49 30.42 25.02
CA GLN A 626 0.82 30.51 24.38
C GLN A 626 1.01 31.83 23.60
N THR A 627 -0.02 32.31 22.90
CA THR A 627 0.04 33.61 22.22
C THR A 627 0.20 34.76 23.22
N LEU A 628 -0.62 34.80 24.27
CA LEU A 628 -0.54 35.80 25.34
C LEU A 628 0.85 35.81 25.99
N HIS A 629 1.38 34.62 26.30
CA HIS A 629 2.74 34.48 26.83
C HIS A 629 3.79 35.07 25.88
N ASN A 630 3.68 34.83 24.57
CA ASN A 630 4.63 35.37 23.60
C ASN A 630 4.51 36.89 23.46
N ILE A 631 3.31 37.46 23.49
CA ILE A 631 3.09 38.91 23.52
C ILE A 631 3.76 39.52 24.77
N GLY A 632 3.58 38.89 25.93
CA GLY A 632 4.24 39.28 27.17
C GLY A 632 5.76 39.33 27.04
N LYS A 633 6.37 38.33 26.37
CA LYS A 633 7.82 38.33 26.10
C LYS A 633 8.26 39.49 25.23
N VAL A 634 7.50 39.86 24.19
CA VAL A 634 7.82 41.02 23.34
C VAL A 634 7.85 42.31 24.15
N TYR A 635 6.85 42.52 25.02
CA TYR A 635 6.83 43.69 25.88
C TYR A 635 7.93 43.67 26.94
N LEU A 636 8.31 42.49 27.44
CA LEU A 636 9.42 42.33 28.37
C LEU A 636 10.76 42.70 27.71
N GLU A 637 10.99 42.28 26.46
CA GLU A 637 12.18 42.67 25.68
C GLU A 637 12.24 44.18 25.40
N GLN A 638 11.09 44.85 25.30
CA GLN A 638 10.98 46.31 25.23
C GLN A 638 11.05 47.02 26.60
N GLN A 639 11.31 46.28 27.69
CA GLN A 639 11.32 46.79 29.08
C GLN A 639 9.97 47.38 29.55
N LYS A 640 8.87 47.05 28.88
CA LYS A 640 7.50 47.45 29.25
C LYS A 640 6.92 46.46 30.27
N ASN A 641 7.53 46.40 31.44
CA ASN A 641 7.29 45.34 32.43
C ASN A 641 5.84 45.23 32.91
N LYS A 642 5.14 46.36 33.12
CA LYS A 642 3.72 46.36 33.54
C LYS A 642 2.80 45.71 32.50
N ILE A 643 2.97 46.08 31.22
CA ILE A 643 2.18 45.50 30.12
C ILE A 643 2.51 44.02 29.97
N ALA A 644 3.80 43.66 30.00
CA ALA A 644 4.22 42.26 29.94
C ALA A 644 3.57 41.41 31.05
N ARG A 645 3.50 41.95 32.27
CA ARG A 645 2.88 41.31 33.44
C ARG A 645 1.41 40.96 33.20
N GLU A 646 0.62 41.90 32.69
CA GLU A 646 -0.81 41.68 32.41
C GLU A 646 -1.02 40.51 31.44
N PHE A 647 -0.21 40.42 30.38
CA PHE A 647 -0.28 39.33 29.41
C PHE A 647 0.16 37.99 30.01
N PHE A 648 1.23 37.97 30.81
CA PHE A 648 1.68 36.76 31.49
C PHE A 648 0.68 36.26 32.53
N GLU A 649 0.02 37.14 33.28
CA GLU A 649 -1.00 36.76 34.26
C GLU A 649 -2.24 36.16 33.60
N ARG A 650 -2.68 36.71 32.45
CA ARG A 650 -3.75 36.10 31.64
C ARG A 650 -3.36 34.73 31.12
N ALA A 651 -2.14 34.58 30.60
CA ALA A 651 -1.62 33.29 30.15
C ALA A 651 -1.53 32.28 31.32
N TYR A 652 -1.09 32.73 32.49
CA TYR A 652 -0.98 31.92 33.69
C TYR A 652 -2.34 31.44 34.17
N LYS A 653 -3.39 32.28 34.18
CA LYS A 653 -4.75 31.88 34.57
C LYS A 653 -5.22 30.66 33.78
N ILE A 654 -5.12 30.72 32.45
CA ILE A 654 -5.51 29.61 31.55
C ILE A 654 -4.66 28.36 31.82
N ARG A 655 -3.33 28.53 31.90
CA ARG A 655 -2.39 27.42 32.13
C ARG A 655 -2.55 26.77 33.50
N ASN A 656 -2.84 27.54 34.53
CA ASN A 656 -3.05 27.03 35.88
C ASN A 656 -4.33 26.21 36.00
N GLU A 657 -5.37 26.56 35.24
CA GLU A 657 -6.60 25.78 35.18
C GLU A 657 -6.44 24.50 34.35
N LYS A 658 -5.70 24.54 33.23
CA LYS A 658 -5.60 23.42 32.28
C LYS A 658 -4.42 22.48 32.51
N ILE A 659 -3.26 23.03 32.88
CA ILE A 659 -1.97 22.33 32.99
C ILE A 659 -1.13 22.86 34.18
N PRO A 660 -1.65 22.82 35.42
CA PRO A 660 -1.06 23.52 36.59
C PRO A 660 0.39 23.16 36.89
N THR A 661 0.78 21.91 36.66
CA THR A 661 2.12 21.37 36.98
C THR A 661 3.09 21.35 35.80
N HIS A 662 2.64 21.80 34.61
CA HIS A 662 3.44 21.73 33.40
C HIS A 662 4.55 22.80 33.37
N ARG A 663 5.69 22.50 32.73
CA ARG A 663 6.84 23.42 32.58
C ARG A 663 6.42 24.79 32.04
N TYR A 664 5.54 24.84 31.04
CA TYR A 664 5.04 26.11 30.49
C TYR A 664 4.31 27.01 31.52
N THR A 665 3.64 26.40 32.51
CA THR A 665 3.01 27.14 33.61
C THR A 665 4.09 27.74 34.51
N VAL A 666 5.10 26.95 34.86
CA VAL A 666 6.26 27.38 35.66
C VAL A 666 7.06 28.47 34.94
N ASP A 667 7.32 28.33 33.65
CA ASP A 667 8.03 29.34 32.84
C ASP A 667 7.28 30.67 32.82
N THR A 668 5.94 30.62 32.77
CA THR A 668 5.10 31.83 32.84
C THR A 668 5.22 32.48 34.20
N ILE A 669 5.17 31.70 35.30
CA ILE A 669 5.37 32.21 36.66
C ILE A 669 6.73 32.90 36.81
N ILE A 670 7.80 32.27 36.30
CA ILE A 670 9.16 32.84 36.34
C ILE A 670 9.23 34.14 35.51
N LEU A 671 8.50 34.23 34.40
CA LEU A 671 8.46 35.46 33.61
C LEU A 671 7.62 36.56 34.29
N ILE A 672 6.55 36.20 35.02
CA ILE A 672 5.82 37.14 35.87
C ILE A 672 6.77 37.71 36.94
N SER A 673 7.52 36.87 37.66
CA SER A 673 8.45 37.35 38.69
C SER A 673 9.53 38.27 38.12
N LYS A 674 10.02 38.01 36.90
CA LYS A 674 10.98 38.90 36.21
C LYS A 674 10.41 40.27 35.85
N THR A 675 9.09 40.44 35.82
CA THR A 675 8.47 41.76 35.55
C THR A 675 8.42 42.67 36.77
N TYR A 676 8.70 42.15 37.98
CA TYR A 676 8.82 42.92 39.21
C TYR A 676 10.28 43.38 39.38
N ILE A 677 10.58 44.58 38.87
CA ILE A 677 11.95 45.11 38.82
C ILE A 677 12.15 46.38 39.66
N ASN A 678 11.07 47.00 40.15
CA ASN A 678 11.18 48.23 40.92
C ASN A 678 11.50 47.91 42.38
N LYS A 679 12.25 48.80 43.03
CA LYS A 679 12.52 48.72 44.47
C LYS A 679 11.20 48.76 45.24
N GLY A 680 10.99 47.79 46.14
CA GLY A 680 9.75 47.61 46.90
C GLY A 680 8.74 46.63 46.29
N GLU A 681 9.06 45.96 45.18
CA GLU A 681 8.26 44.86 44.59
C GLU A 681 8.87 43.45 44.90
N GLU A 682 9.77 43.37 45.89
CA GLU A 682 10.53 42.16 46.22
C GLU A 682 9.65 41.04 46.79
N ASP A 683 8.65 41.40 47.61
CA ASP A 683 7.72 40.44 48.21
C ASP A 683 6.85 39.74 47.15
N GLU A 684 6.33 40.48 46.16
CA GLU A 684 5.58 39.91 45.05
C GLU A 684 6.45 39.01 44.17
N LYS A 685 7.68 39.44 43.90
CA LYS A 685 8.66 38.65 43.16
C LYS A 685 8.96 37.32 43.87
N LEU A 686 9.20 37.36 45.18
CA LEU A 686 9.42 36.17 46.02
C LEU A 686 8.19 35.27 46.06
N SER A 687 6.99 35.83 46.17
CA SER A 687 5.73 35.08 46.16
C SER A 687 5.57 34.23 44.90
N TRP A 688 5.80 34.82 43.72
CA TRP A 688 5.76 34.09 42.45
C TRP A 688 6.88 33.04 42.33
N LEU A 689 8.11 33.37 42.74
CA LEU A 689 9.22 32.41 42.69
C LEU A 689 9.00 31.22 43.64
N ASN A 690 8.46 31.45 44.84
CA ASN A 690 8.10 30.37 45.76
C ASN A 690 7.01 29.46 45.16
N LYS A 691 6.02 30.03 44.47
CA LYS A 691 5.00 29.26 43.76
C LYS A 691 5.60 28.38 42.65
N ALA A 692 6.51 28.93 41.84
CA ALA A 692 7.26 28.13 40.87
C ALA A 692 8.07 27.03 41.56
N LEU A 693 8.74 27.34 42.66
CA LEU A 693 9.55 26.41 43.42
C LEU A 693 8.74 25.24 43.98
N ASP A 694 7.53 25.48 44.49
CA ASP A 694 6.66 24.44 45.02
C ASP A 694 6.20 23.47 43.93
N ILE A 695 5.82 23.99 42.76
CA ILE A 695 5.49 23.18 41.58
C ILE A 695 6.72 22.39 41.13
N GLN A 696 7.89 23.02 41.03
CA GLN A 696 9.12 22.37 40.60
C GLN A 696 9.61 21.31 41.59
N LYS A 697 9.53 21.56 42.91
CA LYS A 697 9.92 20.57 43.94
C LYS A 697 9.03 19.34 43.90
N SER A 698 7.71 19.55 43.76
CA SER A 698 6.73 18.46 43.71
C SER A 698 6.77 17.68 42.39
N THR A 699 7.09 18.35 41.28
CA THR A 699 7.06 17.73 39.94
C THR A 699 8.43 17.21 39.50
N PHE A 700 9.50 17.95 39.74
CA PHE A 700 10.85 17.70 39.18
C PHE A 700 11.85 17.24 40.25
N GLY A 701 11.52 17.42 41.52
CA GLY A 701 12.42 17.15 42.64
C GLY A 701 13.41 18.29 42.91
N LYS A 702 14.05 18.22 44.08
CA LYS A 702 14.91 19.30 44.61
C LYS A 702 16.20 19.53 43.81
N ASN A 703 16.72 18.49 43.16
CA ASN A 703 18.03 18.53 42.49
C ASN A 703 17.93 18.86 40.98
N HIS A 704 16.73 19.10 40.46
CA HIS A 704 16.55 19.41 39.04
C HIS A 704 17.15 20.81 38.72
N PRO A 705 17.80 21.01 37.55
CA PRO A 705 18.43 22.28 37.17
C PRO A 705 17.48 23.49 37.27
N ASP A 706 16.23 23.34 36.83
CA ASP A 706 15.24 24.42 36.91
C ASP A 706 14.85 24.75 38.38
N THR A 707 14.78 23.74 39.25
CA THR A 707 14.53 23.92 40.69
C THR A 707 15.70 24.64 41.35
N MET A 708 16.93 24.23 41.02
CA MET A 708 18.16 24.86 41.51
C MET A 708 18.30 26.30 41.02
N LEU A 709 17.94 26.58 39.77
CA LEU A 709 17.94 27.94 39.24
C LEU A 709 16.95 28.83 40.00
N THR A 710 15.74 28.34 40.28
CA THR A 710 14.72 29.08 41.04
C THR A 710 15.14 29.31 42.49
N LEU A 711 15.76 28.32 43.13
CA LEU A 711 16.38 28.47 44.46
C LEU A 711 17.47 29.55 44.46
N LYS A 712 18.31 29.58 43.42
CA LYS A 712 19.34 30.60 43.26
C LYS A 712 18.74 32.00 43.13
N LEU A 713 17.69 32.15 42.31
CA LEU A 713 16.99 33.43 42.15
C LEU A 713 16.36 33.92 43.47
N ILE A 714 15.80 33.02 44.27
CA ILE A 714 15.25 33.35 45.59
C ILE A 714 16.37 33.77 46.55
N ALA A 715 17.49 33.04 46.55
CA ALA A 715 18.64 33.35 47.41
C ALA A 715 19.29 34.70 47.04
N GLU A 716 19.36 35.04 45.75
CA GLU A 716 19.84 36.34 45.28
C GLU A 716 18.98 37.48 45.83
N ILE A 717 17.64 37.36 45.78
CA ILE A 717 16.73 38.40 46.31
C ILE A 717 16.87 38.54 47.82
N ASN A 718 16.90 37.43 48.57
CA ASN A 718 16.99 37.45 50.03
C ASN A 718 18.35 37.98 50.56
N ASN A 719 19.39 38.01 49.72
CA ASN A 719 20.71 38.55 50.08
C ASN A 719 20.84 40.05 49.74
N ASP A 720 20.00 40.56 48.83
CA ASP A 720 19.98 41.97 48.41
C ASP A 720 18.95 42.82 49.20
N SER A 721 18.01 42.18 49.90
CA SER A 721 17.02 42.75 50.84
C SER A 721 17.55 42.84 52.26
#